data_AF-A0A1Q6CF66-F1
#
_entry.id   AF-A0A1Q6CF66-F1
#
_cell.length_a   1.000
_cell.length_b   1.000
_cell.length_c   1.000
_cell.angle_alpha   90.00
_cell.angle_beta   90.00
_cell.angle_gamma   90.00
#
_symmetry.space_group_name_H-M   'P 1'
#
loop_
_entity.id
_entity.type
_entity.pdbx_description
1 polymer ?
#
loop_
_entity_poly.entity_id
_entity_poly.type
_entity_poly.pdbx_seq_one_letter_code
_entity_poly.pdbx_strand_id
1 'polypeptide(L)'
;MNKEFRKPLLPVLLTQQNSNWQQFCEQYPEIATEFSTKVAPQRVADFKQAIALSDFIYCSALQAPEVITALFASDDIYQATKPNYQDMLNERLASCDSEEILHHMLRQFRMREMVAIAFADMILDISLDESLSRLSALADSLILSALNWLSHACYKTLGKPLNRKGELQPLLVYGMGKLGGRELNFSSDIDLIFVYPEAGETQGGRKSVDNHNFFTRLGQKLITALNQKTADGFVYRVDMRLRPFGDSGPLVLSFNAMEDYYQEQGRDWERYAMLKARLIGEGKYHGTLSSMLRPFVYRRYIDFSVIDSLRRMKMMIAQEVRRKQLNNNIKLGAGGIREIEFIVQVFQLIRGGRTKALQQRNLLSVLPELVNHEEISEHSKQVLEKAYRFLRRVENIVQALHDEQTQTLPDSSLDQSRLLHVLGDDVFPSWPQFLAYTHKLMAAVHQEFTLLIGEESPSQQDIDDHWADLWDGDWSKEETIDWISNHEKEWHGEKVYQLLIDFKRDIDRRSIGSRGRQVLDKLMPQLLTKISDFQANERCIERVMWILAKIATRTAYLELLFENVGALKHLVKLCHASHWMAEHIAKYPIILDELIDPKLLHNPPTLDSYANELRQQLLRIPEDDLEAQMESLRQFKQAQQLRIAAADIADVLPVTKVSDHLTALAEAVIAEVINMAWQQTAEKYGVPSALPDNNKGFAVIGYGKVGGIELSYSSDLDLVFVHNHDINDMTNGVKQVAAGQFYAKVAQRMMHIFNTRTASGILYELDMRLRPSGNSGVLVVSLPTFAQYQHDEAWTWEHQALVRARVVYGDEKIASQFNKIRCSVLAKKRELATLKQDVINMREKMRNHLDKSDDTVVDIKQGKGGLVDIEFLAQYLVLSHGSQFPEICYFSDNLRIFKALSKYKVIEKVQQQALAECYCQLRDFGHKTSLQQEENKLPKQKFDALTQPIITIINQFFREPPSGSK
;
A
#
# COMPACT_ATOMS: atom_id res chain seq x y z
N MET A 1 -55.73 -19.99 24.60
CA MET A 1 -54.97 -20.99 23.82
C MET A 1 -55.55 -22.36 24.13
N ASN A 2 -56.09 -23.04 23.13
CA ASN A 2 -56.77 -24.33 23.29
C ASN A 2 -55.81 -25.39 23.83
N LYS A 3 -56.20 -26.02 24.94
CA LYS A 3 -55.43 -27.00 25.72
C LYS A 3 -55.41 -28.42 25.13
N GLU A 4 -55.92 -28.66 23.91
CA GLU A 4 -56.39 -30.02 23.54
C GLU A 4 -55.67 -30.79 22.43
N PHE A 5 -54.59 -30.29 21.81
CA PHE A 5 -53.82 -31.09 20.86
C PHE A 5 -52.32 -30.88 21.02
N ARG A 6 -51.70 -31.58 21.98
CA ARG A 6 -50.25 -31.72 22.03
C ARG A 6 -49.83 -32.91 21.18
N LYS A 7 -48.89 -32.69 20.26
CA LYS A 7 -48.36 -33.72 19.37
C LYS A 7 -47.60 -34.78 20.17
N PRO A 8 -47.87 -36.09 19.97
CA PRO A 8 -47.08 -37.13 20.61
C PRO A 8 -45.63 -37.05 20.13
N LEU A 9 -44.66 -37.23 21.03
CA LEU A 9 -43.25 -37.26 20.66
C LEU A 9 -42.93 -38.47 19.76
N LEU A 10 -42.11 -38.26 18.74
CA LEU A 10 -41.52 -39.34 17.95
C LEU A 10 -40.75 -40.32 18.86
N PRO A 11 -40.68 -41.63 18.53
CA PRO A 11 -40.05 -42.62 19.41
C PRO A 11 -38.63 -42.26 19.86
N VAL A 12 -37.81 -41.72 18.96
CA VAL A 12 -36.44 -41.28 19.27
C VAL A 12 -36.41 -40.12 20.28
N LEU A 13 -37.37 -39.19 20.19
CA LEU A 13 -37.49 -38.05 21.11
C LEU A 13 -38.01 -38.49 22.48
N LEU A 14 -38.88 -39.51 22.54
CA LEU A 14 -39.34 -40.09 23.79
C LEU A 14 -38.20 -40.81 24.52
N THR A 15 -37.35 -41.54 23.80
CA THR A 15 -36.12 -42.13 24.35
C THR A 15 -35.19 -41.05 24.91
N GLN A 16 -34.95 -39.98 24.13
CA GLN A 16 -34.12 -38.85 24.58
C GLN A 16 -34.69 -38.16 25.82
N GLN A 17 -36.01 -37.93 25.85
CA GLN A 17 -36.70 -37.33 27.00
C GLN A 17 -36.48 -38.15 28.27
N ASN A 18 -36.67 -39.47 28.19
CA ASN A 18 -36.54 -40.35 29.35
C ASN A 18 -35.10 -40.39 29.85
N SER A 19 -34.12 -40.44 28.93
CA SER A 19 -32.69 -40.40 29.26
C SER A 19 -32.30 -39.08 29.96
N ASN A 20 -32.64 -37.93 29.35
CA ASN A 20 -32.28 -36.62 29.89
C ASN A 20 -32.95 -36.36 31.24
N TRP A 21 -34.22 -36.75 31.39
CA TRP A 21 -34.93 -36.63 32.67
C TRP A 21 -34.34 -37.52 33.75
N GLN A 22 -34.01 -38.78 33.43
CA GLN A 22 -33.39 -39.69 34.38
C GLN A 22 -32.06 -39.15 34.88
N GLN A 23 -31.19 -38.70 33.97
CA GLN A 23 -29.89 -38.13 34.34
C GLN A 23 -30.04 -36.85 35.19
N PHE A 24 -31.02 -35.99 34.87
CA PHE A 24 -31.33 -34.81 35.70
C PHE A 24 -31.75 -35.21 37.12
N CYS A 25 -32.60 -36.23 37.27
CA CYS A 25 -33.00 -36.75 38.58
C CYS A 25 -31.85 -37.38 39.37
N GLU A 26 -30.93 -38.08 38.69
CA GLU A 26 -29.77 -38.70 39.33
C GLU A 26 -28.78 -37.65 39.82
N GLN A 27 -28.57 -36.58 39.05
CA GLN A 27 -27.64 -35.50 39.40
C GLN A 27 -28.21 -34.53 40.46
N TYR A 28 -29.52 -34.25 40.42
CA TYR A 28 -30.20 -33.31 41.32
C TYR A 28 -31.47 -33.91 41.96
N PRO A 29 -31.34 -34.95 42.81
CA PRO A 29 -32.48 -35.70 43.32
C PRO A 29 -33.46 -34.89 44.17
N GLU A 30 -32.95 -33.97 44.99
CA GLU A 30 -33.77 -33.11 45.85
C GLU A 30 -34.60 -32.12 45.02
N ILE A 31 -33.94 -31.39 44.11
CA ILE A 31 -34.59 -30.41 43.21
C ILE A 31 -35.61 -31.10 42.32
N ALA A 32 -35.27 -32.25 41.73
CA ALA A 32 -36.18 -32.99 40.85
C ALA A 32 -37.41 -33.51 41.60
N THR A 33 -37.25 -33.95 42.85
CA THR A 33 -38.36 -34.39 43.71
C THR A 33 -39.26 -33.21 44.07
N GLU A 34 -38.68 -32.09 44.48
CA GLU A 34 -39.42 -30.86 44.80
C GLU A 34 -40.19 -30.35 43.58
N PHE A 35 -39.53 -30.25 42.43
CA PHE A 35 -40.15 -29.79 41.18
C PHE A 35 -41.30 -30.70 40.76
N SER A 36 -41.14 -32.02 40.86
CA SER A 36 -42.18 -32.99 40.48
C SER A 36 -43.38 -33.02 41.42
N THR A 37 -43.21 -32.60 42.68
CA THR A 37 -44.27 -32.65 43.70
C THR A 37 -45.00 -31.32 43.87
N LYS A 38 -44.29 -30.18 43.76
CA LYS A 38 -44.85 -28.84 44.00
C LYS A 38 -45.34 -28.13 42.73
N VAL A 39 -44.93 -28.59 41.54
CA VAL A 39 -45.31 -27.96 40.27
C VAL A 39 -46.39 -28.79 39.58
N ALA A 40 -47.33 -28.13 38.90
CA ALA A 40 -48.41 -28.80 38.16
C ALA A 40 -47.85 -29.85 37.17
N PRO A 41 -48.44 -31.06 37.07
CA PRO A 41 -47.92 -32.15 36.22
C PRO A 41 -47.68 -31.74 34.76
N GLN A 42 -48.50 -30.81 34.25
CA GLN A 42 -48.36 -30.29 32.89
C GLN A 42 -47.03 -29.57 32.66
N ARG A 43 -46.57 -28.76 33.63
CA ARG A 43 -45.31 -28.01 33.52
C ARG A 43 -44.10 -28.92 33.64
N VAL A 44 -44.23 -29.99 34.42
CA VAL A 44 -43.21 -31.05 34.49
C VAL A 44 -43.11 -31.76 33.13
N ALA A 45 -44.24 -32.03 32.48
CA ALA A 45 -44.24 -32.57 31.12
C ALA A 45 -43.64 -31.59 30.09
N ASP A 46 -43.94 -30.29 30.21
CA ASP A 46 -43.34 -29.23 29.39
C ASP A 46 -41.82 -29.16 29.55
N PHE A 47 -41.33 -29.24 30.79
CA PHE A 47 -39.90 -29.29 31.07
C PHE A 47 -39.22 -30.51 30.43
N LYS A 48 -39.81 -31.71 30.61
CA LYS A 48 -39.32 -32.95 30.01
C LYS A 48 -39.27 -32.85 28.49
N GLN A 49 -40.31 -32.31 27.88
CA GLN A 49 -40.35 -32.11 26.44
C GLN A 49 -39.26 -31.12 25.98
N ALA A 50 -39.05 -30.03 26.73
CA ALA A 50 -38.06 -29.01 26.39
C ALA A 50 -36.62 -29.56 26.40
N ILE A 51 -36.25 -30.32 27.43
CA ILE A 51 -34.93 -30.96 27.52
C ILE A 51 -34.74 -32.09 26.50
N ALA A 52 -35.82 -32.62 25.93
CA ALA A 52 -35.75 -33.60 24.83
C ALA A 52 -35.51 -32.92 23.48
N LEU A 53 -36.11 -31.74 23.27
CA LEU A 53 -36.04 -30.99 22.01
C LEU A 53 -34.78 -30.14 21.88
N SER A 54 -34.12 -29.77 22.98
CA SER A 54 -32.94 -28.91 22.97
C SER A 54 -31.92 -29.35 24.03
N ASP A 55 -30.71 -29.68 23.56
CA ASP A 55 -29.58 -29.95 24.43
C ASP A 55 -29.10 -28.67 25.12
N PHE A 56 -29.29 -27.49 24.52
CA PHE A 56 -29.07 -26.21 25.19
C PHE A 56 -29.96 -26.05 26.45
N ILE A 57 -31.25 -26.36 26.36
CA ILE A 57 -32.15 -26.29 27.54
C ILE A 57 -31.73 -27.32 28.58
N TYR A 58 -31.40 -28.53 28.16
CA TYR A 58 -30.93 -29.60 29.04
C TYR A 58 -29.63 -29.21 29.78
N CYS A 59 -28.61 -28.77 29.06
CA CYS A 59 -27.34 -28.32 29.62
C CYS A 59 -27.53 -27.11 30.55
N SER A 60 -28.42 -26.17 30.20
CA SER A 60 -28.75 -25.03 31.07
C SER A 60 -29.41 -25.48 32.37
N ALA A 61 -30.26 -26.51 32.33
CA ALA A 61 -30.86 -27.09 33.53
C ALA A 61 -29.84 -27.82 34.41
N LEU A 62 -28.82 -28.45 33.81
CA LEU A 62 -27.71 -29.03 34.58
C LEU A 62 -26.79 -27.96 35.17
N GLN A 63 -26.57 -26.86 34.45
CA GLN A 63 -25.69 -25.78 34.90
C GLN A 63 -26.31 -24.96 36.04
N ALA A 64 -27.62 -24.67 35.96
CA ALA A 64 -28.33 -23.83 36.92
C ALA A 64 -29.72 -24.41 37.25
N PRO A 65 -29.78 -25.54 37.97
CA PRO A 65 -31.01 -26.30 38.16
C PRO A 65 -32.10 -25.51 38.90
N GLU A 66 -31.77 -24.71 39.92
CA GLU A 66 -32.79 -23.90 40.60
C GLU A 66 -33.36 -22.81 39.70
N VAL A 67 -32.53 -22.17 38.88
CA VAL A 67 -32.96 -21.08 37.97
C VAL A 67 -33.92 -21.61 36.92
N ILE A 68 -33.58 -22.74 36.28
CA ILE A 68 -34.39 -23.31 35.21
C ILE A 68 -35.67 -23.95 35.77
N THR A 69 -35.60 -24.71 36.86
CA THR A 69 -36.82 -25.29 37.46
C THR A 69 -37.77 -24.20 37.99
N ALA A 70 -37.25 -23.11 38.56
CA ALA A 70 -38.07 -21.96 38.95
C ALA A 70 -38.71 -21.25 37.75
N LEU A 71 -38.02 -21.15 36.61
CA LEU A 71 -38.58 -20.62 35.37
C LEU A 71 -39.78 -21.46 34.89
N PHE A 72 -39.64 -22.79 34.88
CA PHE A 72 -40.74 -23.69 34.50
C PHE A 72 -41.85 -23.77 35.55
N ALA A 73 -41.57 -23.41 36.81
CA ALA A 73 -42.57 -23.27 37.85
C ALA A 73 -43.34 -21.93 37.74
N SER A 74 -42.79 -20.92 37.07
CA SER A 74 -43.39 -19.58 36.91
C SER A 74 -44.37 -19.50 35.72
N ASP A 75 -45.31 -18.56 35.79
CA ASP A 75 -46.16 -18.18 34.65
C ASP A 75 -45.39 -17.43 33.55
N ASP A 76 -44.21 -16.88 33.89
CA ASP A 76 -43.37 -16.11 32.98
C ASP A 76 -43.02 -16.86 31.68
N ILE A 77 -42.77 -18.17 31.79
CA ILE A 77 -42.35 -18.98 30.63
C ILE A 77 -43.48 -19.19 29.61
N TYR A 78 -44.75 -18.98 30.01
CA TYR A 78 -45.93 -19.14 29.15
C TYR A 78 -46.46 -17.82 28.59
N GLN A 79 -45.75 -16.70 28.81
CA GLN A 79 -46.17 -15.42 28.25
C GLN A 79 -46.10 -15.44 26.72
N ALA A 80 -47.22 -15.11 26.08
CA ALA A 80 -47.33 -15.05 24.61
C ALA A 80 -46.71 -13.78 24.03
N THR A 81 -46.62 -12.70 24.81
CA THR A 81 -46.05 -11.41 24.42
C THR A 81 -44.66 -11.20 25.00
N LYS A 82 -43.86 -10.40 24.32
CA LYS A 82 -42.49 -10.07 24.71
C LYS A 82 -42.44 -9.45 26.11
N PRO A 83 -41.66 -10.03 27.04
CA PRO A 83 -41.41 -9.42 28.35
C PRO A 83 -40.69 -8.08 28.26
N ASN A 84 -40.85 -7.23 29.29
CA ASN A 84 -40.04 -6.03 29.42
C ASN A 84 -38.68 -6.36 30.04
N TYR A 85 -37.75 -6.84 29.22
CA TYR A 85 -36.40 -7.23 29.67
C TYR A 85 -35.64 -6.10 30.35
N GLN A 86 -35.88 -4.84 29.95
CA GLN A 86 -35.19 -3.70 30.54
C GLN A 86 -35.57 -3.52 32.02
N ASP A 87 -36.87 -3.56 32.33
CA ASP A 87 -37.35 -3.40 33.70
C ASP A 87 -36.90 -4.58 34.58
N MET A 88 -37.00 -5.81 34.05
CA MET A 88 -36.55 -7.01 34.74
C MET A 88 -35.05 -6.98 35.07
N LEU A 89 -34.22 -6.49 34.14
CA LEU A 89 -32.79 -6.32 34.37
C LEU A 89 -32.50 -5.19 35.35
N ASN A 90 -33.19 -4.06 35.23
CA ASN A 90 -33.02 -2.92 36.14
C ASN A 90 -33.31 -3.32 37.60
N GLU A 91 -34.37 -4.11 37.83
CA GLU A 91 -34.72 -4.62 39.15
C GLU A 91 -33.62 -5.54 39.71
N ARG A 92 -33.13 -6.49 38.90
CA ARG A 92 -32.06 -7.41 39.31
C ARG A 92 -30.74 -6.71 39.57
N LEU A 93 -30.41 -5.70 38.77
CA LEU A 93 -29.14 -4.96 38.89
C LEU A 93 -29.17 -3.86 39.94
N ALA A 94 -30.34 -3.56 40.53
CA ALA A 94 -30.47 -2.52 41.55
C ALA A 94 -29.57 -2.77 42.79
N SER A 95 -29.34 -4.04 43.13
CA SER A 95 -28.45 -4.47 44.22
C SER A 95 -27.03 -4.81 43.77
N CYS A 96 -26.67 -4.59 42.50
CA CYS A 96 -25.34 -4.92 41.97
C CYS A 96 -24.30 -3.86 42.36
N ASP A 97 -23.30 -4.26 43.15
CA ASP A 97 -22.28 -3.38 43.72
C ASP A 97 -20.87 -3.55 43.13
N SER A 98 -20.63 -4.61 42.34
CA SER A 98 -19.35 -4.91 41.72
C SER A 98 -19.45 -5.40 40.27
N GLU A 99 -18.35 -5.27 39.52
CA GLU A 99 -18.28 -5.74 38.11
C GLU A 99 -18.39 -7.26 38.00
N GLU A 100 -17.90 -8.01 38.99
CA GLU A 100 -17.99 -9.47 39.03
C GLU A 100 -19.44 -9.93 39.17
N ILE A 101 -20.20 -9.29 40.07
CA ILE A 101 -21.63 -9.56 40.25
C ILE A 101 -22.41 -9.16 38.99
N LEU A 102 -22.06 -8.04 38.34
CA LEU A 102 -22.64 -7.65 37.06
C LEU A 102 -22.44 -8.76 36.02
N HIS A 103 -21.22 -9.27 35.87
CA HIS A 103 -20.90 -10.31 34.89
C HIS A 103 -21.72 -11.59 35.14
N HIS A 104 -21.84 -12.01 36.39
CA HIS A 104 -22.65 -13.16 36.80
C HIS A 104 -24.14 -12.96 36.48
N MET A 105 -24.71 -11.83 36.92
CA MET A 105 -26.14 -11.52 36.75
C MET A 105 -26.53 -11.42 35.27
N LEU A 106 -25.71 -10.80 34.41
CA LEU A 106 -25.99 -10.70 32.98
C LEU A 106 -26.03 -12.08 32.29
N ARG A 107 -25.11 -12.99 32.66
CA ARG A 107 -25.04 -14.35 32.08
C ARG A 107 -26.20 -15.22 32.52
N GLN A 108 -26.51 -15.21 33.82
CA GLN A 108 -27.68 -15.93 34.33
C GLN A 108 -28.98 -15.41 33.72
N PHE A 109 -29.12 -14.08 33.57
CA PHE A 109 -30.29 -13.50 32.92
C PHE A 109 -30.40 -13.92 31.45
N ARG A 110 -29.32 -13.80 30.68
CA ARG A 110 -29.29 -14.25 29.28
C ARG A 110 -29.65 -15.73 29.16
N MET A 111 -29.03 -16.60 29.95
CA MET A 111 -29.33 -18.03 29.95
C MET A 111 -30.81 -18.30 30.23
N ARG A 112 -31.37 -17.72 31.31
CA ARG A 112 -32.79 -17.86 31.67
C ARG A 112 -33.71 -17.44 30.53
N GLU A 113 -33.50 -16.24 29.97
CA GLU A 113 -34.38 -15.72 28.93
C GLU A 113 -34.21 -16.45 27.59
N MET A 114 -33.00 -16.89 27.24
CA MET A 114 -32.77 -17.72 26.05
C MET A 114 -33.45 -19.09 26.16
N VAL A 115 -33.48 -19.70 27.36
CA VAL A 115 -34.28 -20.92 27.61
C VAL A 115 -35.78 -20.63 27.43
N ALA A 116 -36.28 -19.50 27.95
CA ALA A 116 -37.67 -19.12 27.77
C ALA A 116 -38.02 -18.88 26.28
N ILE A 117 -37.12 -18.27 25.51
CA ILE A 117 -37.29 -18.05 24.07
C ILE A 117 -37.28 -19.39 23.31
N ALA A 118 -36.32 -20.29 23.61
CA ALA A 118 -36.26 -21.60 22.99
C ALA A 118 -37.53 -22.42 23.28
N PHE A 119 -38.01 -22.39 24.53
CA PHE A 119 -39.28 -23.02 24.92
C PHE A 119 -40.47 -22.44 24.14
N ALA A 120 -40.55 -21.12 24.04
CA ALA A 120 -41.63 -20.45 23.31
C ALA A 120 -41.61 -20.81 21.81
N ASP A 121 -40.43 -20.90 21.21
CA ASP A 121 -40.26 -21.26 19.80
C ASP A 121 -40.57 -22.73 19.53
N MET A 122 -40.13 -23.65 20.39
CA MET A 122 -40.21 -25.09 20.15
C MET A 122 -41.53 -25.72 20.62
N ILE A 123 -42.17 -25.17 21.66
CA ILE A 123 -43.30 -25.81 22.34
C ILE A 123 -44.57 -24.95 22.27
N LEU A 124 -44.46 -23.63 22.46
CA LEU A 124 -45.62 -22.74 22.39
C LEU A 124 -45.96 -22.28 20.97
N ASP A 125 -45.08 -22.57 20.02
CA ASP A 125 -45.17 -22.20 18.61
C ASP A 125 -45.52 -20.71 18.41
N ILE A 126 -44.77 -19.83 19.09
CA ILE A 126 -44.89 -18.40 18.87
C ILE A 126 -44.51 -18.04 17.43
N SER A 127 -45.10 -16.96 16.91
CA SER A 127 -44.75 -16.45 15.59
C SER A 127 -43.27 -16.07 15.49
N LEU A 128 -42.69 -16.18 14.29
CA LEU A 128 -41.31 -15.77 14.04
C LEU A 128 -41.06 -14.28 14.39
N ASP A 129 -42.01 -13.39 14.09
CA ASP A 129 -41.88 -11.96 14.39
C ASP A 129 -41.72 -11.71 15.90
N GLU A 130 -42.47 -12.46 16.71
CA GLU A 130 -42.39 -12.41 18.16
C GLU A 130 -41.05 -12.98 18.67
N SER A 131 -40.59 -14.10 18.12
CA SER A 131 -39.26 -14.69 18.42
C SER A 131 -38.12 -13.72 18.14
N LEU A 132 -38.05 -13.15 16.93
CA LEU A 132 -37.03 -12.19 16.53
C LEU A 132 -37.08 -10.90 17.37
N SER A 133 -38.29 -10.45 17.73
CA SER A 133 -38.51 -9.31 18.62
C SER A 133 -37.99 -9.56 20.03
N ARG A 134 -38.20 -10.77 20.59
CA ARG A 134 -37.66 -11.17 21.89
C ARG A 134 -36.13 -11.24 21.87
N LEU A 135 -35.56 -11.93 20.90
CA LEU A 135 -34.10 -12.07 20.73
C LEU A 135 -33.40 -10.71 20.62
N SER A 136 -33.93 -9.84 19.76
CA SER A 136 -33.35 -8.50 19.54
C SER A 136 -33.50 -7.59 20.76
N ALA A 137 -34.65 -7.66 21.45
CA ALA A 137 -34.89 -6.84 22.63
C ALA A 137 -34.07 -7.31 23.85
N LEU A 138 -33.88 -8.62 24.01
CA LEU A 138 -33.02 -9.18 25.05
C LEU A 138 -31.58 -8.68 24.87
N ALA A 139 -31.05 -8.73 23.64
CA ALA A 139 -29.73 -8.19 23.32
C ALA A 139 -29.64 -6.69 23.59
N ASP A 140 -30.60 -5.89 23.11
CA ASP A 140 -30.66 -4.45 23.38
C ASP A 140 -30.63 -4.15 24.89
N SER A 141 -31.47 -4.83 25.68
CA SER A 141 -31.56 -4.60 27.13
C SER A 141 -30.30 -5.03 27.89
N LEU A 142 -29.67 -6.15 27.51
CA LEU A 142 -28.41 -6.59 28.12
C LEU A 142 -27.27 -5.60 27.83
N ILE A 143 -27.16 -5.12 26.58
CA ILE A 143 -26.16 -4.12 26.19
C ILE A 143 -26.38 -2.81 26.96
N LEU A 144 -27.61 -2.29 26.98
CA LEU A 144 -27.93 -1.03 27.63
C LEU A 144 -27.74 -1.09 29.15
N SER A 145 -28.21 -2.16 29.80
CA SER A 145 -28.07 -2.33 31.24
C SER A 145 -26.60 -2.47 31.66
N ALA A 146 -25.81 -3.25 30.92
CA ALA A 146 -24.37 -3.36 31.16
C ALA A 146 -23.67 -2.00 30.96
N LEU A 147 -23.97 -1.31 29.85
CA LEU A 147 -23.39 0.00 29.56
C LEU A 147 -23.74 1.04 30.62
N ASN A 148 -25.01 1.09 31.06
CA ASN A 148 -25.47 2.02 32.07
C ASN A 148 -24.75 1.78 33.40
N TRP A 149 -24.70 0.53 33.88
CA TRP A 149 -24.03 0.19 35.13
C TRP A 149 -22.52 0.54 35.06
N LEU A 150 -21.84 0.11 33.98
CA LEU A 150 -20.41 0.35 33.79
C LEU A 150 -20.08 1.84 33.67
N SER A 151 -20.95 2.62 33.01
CA SER A 151 -20.79 4.08 32.93
C SER A 151 -20.78 4.71 34.33
N HIS A 152 -21.75 4.35 35.18
CA HIS A 152 -21.82 4.86 36.56
C HIS A 152 -20.61 4.43 37.40
N ALA A 153 -20.13 3.19 37.25
CA ALA A 153 -18.93 2.70 37.91
C ALA A 153 -17.67 3.48 37.46
N CYS A 154 -17.54 3.75 36.15
CA CYS A 154 -16.47 4.57 35.60
C CYS A 154 -16.57 6.03 36.06
N TYR A 155 -17.76 6.61 36.20
CA TYR A 155 -17.93 7.98 36.71
C TYR A 155 -17.40 8.13 38.13
N LYS A 156 -17.62 7.15 39.01
CA LYS A 156 -17.12 7.17 40.40
C LYS A 156 -15.59 7.18 40.48
N THR A 157 -14.91 6.60 39.48
CA THR A 157 -13.45 6.39 39.51
C THR A 157 -12.68 7.40 38.67
N LEU A 158 -13.17 7.69 37.46
CA LEU A 158 -12.50 8.53 36.44
C LEU A 158 -13.17 9.90 36.24
N GLY A 159 -14.32 10.15 36.86
CA GLY A 159 -15.13 11.34 36.64
C GLY A 159 -16.10 11.23 35.46
N LYS A 160 -16.96 12.23 35.31
CA LYS A 160 -17.97 12.31 34.25
C LYS A 160 -17.37 12.92 32.97
N PRO A 161 -17.47 12.28 31.80
CA PRO A 161 -16.98 12.82 30.52
C PRO A 161 -17.85 13.98 30.06
N LEU A 162 -17.31 15.21 30.05
CA LEU A 162 -18.04 16.41 29.64
C LEU A 162 -17.46 16.96 28.32
N ASN A 163 -18.28 17.61 27.50
CA ASN A 163 -17.78 18.42 26.39
C ASN A 163 -17.31 19.80 26.90
N ARG A 164 -16.83 20.66 25.99
CA ARG A 164 -16.38 22.03 26.32
C ARG A 164 -17.45 22.91 26.96
N LYS A 165 -18.74 22.60 26.79
CA LYS A 165 -19.87 23.32 27.38
C LYS A 165 -20.29 22.77 28.76
N GLY A 166 -19.58 21.76 29.28
CA GLY A 166 -19.92 21.10 30.54
C GLY A 166 -21.08 20.11 30.42
N GLU A 167 -21.48 19.72 29.21
CA GLU A 167 -22.55 18.74 29.02
C GLU A 167 -22.01 17.31 29.04
N LEU A 168 -22.71 16.42 29.75
CA LEU A 168 -22.37 15.00 29.82
C LEU A 168 -22.43 14.33 28.44
N GLN A 169 -21.34 13.67 28.08
CA GLN A 169 -21.24 12.87 26.86
C GLN A 169 -21.50 11.39 27.16
N PRO A 170 -22.48 10.74 26.50
CA PRO A 170 -22.68 9.30 26.64
C PRO A 170 -21.84 8.51 25.63
N LEU A 171 -21.50 7.27 25.98
CA LEU A 171 -21.14 6.27 24.98
C LEU A 171 -22.42 5.78 24.32
N LEU A 172 -22.44 5.74 22.99
CA LEU A 172 -23.55 5.23 22.21
C LEU A 172 -23.08 3.99 21.43
N VAL A 173 -24.01 3.07 21.20
CA VAL A 173 -23.73 1.78 20.56
C VAL A 173 -24.62 1.63 19.34
N TYR A 174 -24.02 1.49 18.17
CA TYR A 174 -24.70 0.99 16.98
C TYR A 174 -24.78 -0.52 17.04
N GLY A 175 -25.98 -1.07 16.94
CA GLY A 175 -26.19 -2.46 16.53
C GLY A 175 -26.20 -2.53 15.02
N MET A 176 -25.36 -3.38 14.46
CA MET A 176 -25.23 -3.60 13.02
C MET A 176 -25.97 -4.88 12.60
N GLY A 177 -26.05 -5.12 11.29
CA GLY A 177 -26.61 -6.36 10.73
C GLY A 177 -27.99 -6.71 11.29
N LYS A 178 -28.14 -7.94 11.78
CA LYS A 178 -29.43 -8.46 12.31
C LYS A 178 -29.89 -7.72 13.57
N LEU A 179 -28.97 -7.38 14.46
CA LEU A 179 -29.29 -6.60 15.67
C LEU A 179 -29.82 -5.21 15.31
N GLY A 180 -29.19 -4.59 14.33
CA GLY A 180 -29.60 -3.29 13.79
C GLY A 180 -30.99 -3.32 13.14
N GLY A 181 -31.26 -4.37 12.36
CA GLY A 181 -32.57 -4.64 11.73
C GLY A 181 -33.67 -5.14 12.67
N ARG A 182 -33.36 -5.38 13.96
CA ARG A 182 -34.25 -6.02 14.94
C ARG A 182 -34.76 -7.39 14.47
N GLU A 183 -33.84 -8.17 13.91
CA GLU A 183 -34.08 -9.48 13.33
C GLU A 183 -32.97 -10.48 13.75
N LEU A 184 -32.51 -10.35 15.00
CA LEU A 184 -31.48 -11.21 15.58
C LEU A 184 -31.94 -12.66 15.61
N ASN A 185 -31.09 -13.57 15.14
CA ASN A 185 -31.26 -15.03 15.24
C ASN A 185 -30.80 -15.55 16.61
N PHE A 186 -31.14 -16.80 16.92
CA PHE A 186 -31.01 -17.36 18.27
C PHE A 186 -29.57 -17.34 18.80
N SER A 187 -28.62 -17.82 18.00
CA SER A 187 -27.19 -17.78 18.32
C SER A 187 -26.46 -16.97 17.26
N SER A 188 -26.11 -15.72 17.60
CA SER A 188 -25.44 -14.77 16.72
C SER A 188 -24.37 -13.99 17.46
N ASP A 189 -23.36 -13.55 16.72
CA ASP A 189 -22.54 -12.43 17.15
C ASP A 189 -23.40 -11.17 17.17
N ILE A 190 -23.08 -10.25 18.08
CA ILE A 190 -23.58 -8.89 18.05
C ILE A 190 -22.51 -7.98 17.45
N ASP A 191 -22.77 -7.52 16.24
CA ASP A 191 -21.91 -6.60 15.51
C ASP A 191 -22.13 -5.17 16.03
N LEU A 192 -21.12 -4.57 16.67
CA LEU A 192 -21.24 -3.28 17.34
C LEU A 192 -20.26 -2.23 16.81
N ILE A 193 -20.69 -0.96 16.80
CA ILE A 193 -19.80 0.20 16.64
C ILE A 193 -20.02 1.15 17.82
N PHE A 194 -18.94 1.54 18.47
CA PHE A 194 -18.97 2.46 19.60
C PHE A 194 -18.66 3.88 19.17
N VAL A 195 -19.50 4.83 19.61
CA VAL A 195 -19.43 6.21 19.18
C VAL A 195 -19.76 7.15 20.34
N TYR A 196 -19.23 8.36 20.34
CA TYR A 196 -19.62 9.41 21.29
C TYR A 196 -19.77 10.76 20.58
N PRO A 197 -20.59 11.70 21.10
CA PRO A 197 -20.93 12.91 20.34
C PRO A 197 -19.76 13.88 20.17
N GLU A 198 -19.18 14.35 21.28
CA GLU A 198 -18.17 15.41 21.26
C GLU A 198 -16.93 15.08 22.08
N ALA A 199 -15.78 15.58 21.62
CA ALA A 199 -14.52 15.55 22.38
C ALA A 199 -14.60 16.45 23.63
N GLY A 200 -13.75 16.16 24.60
CA GLY A 200 -13.72 16.83 25.90
C GLY A 200 -12.95 16.01 26.92
N GLU A 201 -13.18 16.29 28.21
CA GLU A 201 -12.45 15.64 29.30
C GLU A 201 -13.37 15.29 30.47
N THR A 202 -12.93 14.33 31.30
CA THR A 202 -13.66 13.94 32.50
C THR A 202 -13.50 14.94 33.64
N GLN A 203 -14.58 15.20 34.39
CA GLN A 203 -14.58 16.04 35.59
C GLN A 203 -15.08 15.29 36.82
N GLY A 204 -14.52 15.58 37.99
CA GLY A 204 -14.90 14.97 39.27
C GLY A 204 -14.22 13.64 39.60
N GLY A 205 -13.26 13.19 38.77
CA GLY A 205 -12.38 12.05 39.06
C GLY A 205 -11.06 12.47 39.73
N ARG A 206 -10.23 11.50 40.12
CA ARG A 206 -8.88 11.78 40.70
C ARG A 206 -7.96 12.53 39.74
N LYS A 207 -8.12 12.31 38.43
CA LYS A 207 -7.39 12.98 37.34
C LYS A 207 -8.34 13.19 36.16
N SER A 208 -8.18 14.32 35.45
CA SER A 208 -8.87 14.55 34.17
C SER A 208 -8.34 13.57 33.13
N VAL A 209 -9.26 12.95 32.38
CA VAL A 209 -8.94 12.00 31.29
C VAL A 209 -9.66 12.48 30.03
N ASP A 210 -8.97 12.47 28.90
CA ASP A 210 -9.58 12.74 27.60
C ASP A 210 -10.75 11.78 27.30
N ASN A 211 -11.84 12.29 26.73
CA ASN A 211 -13.06 11.52 26.47
C ASN A 211 -12.80 10.29 25.58
N HIS A 212 -11.91 10.37 24.58
CA HIS A 212 -11.57 9.22 23.74
C HIS A 212 -10.97 8.09 24.56
N ASN A 213 -10.05 8.43 25.47
CA ASN A 213 -9.43 7.46 26.38
C ASN A 213 -10.42 6.91 27.40
N PHE A 214 -11.31 7.75 27.93
CA PHE A 214 -12.38 7.31 28.83
C PHE A 214 -13.30 6.30 28.14
N PHE A 215 -13.80 6.62 26.94
CA PHE A 215 -14.72 5.77 26.21
C PHE A 215 -14.07 4.50 25.66
N THR A 216 -12.79 4.55 25.31
CA THR A 216 -12.04 3.33 24.95
C THR A 216 -12.00 2.35 26.11
N ARG A 217 -11.74 2.81 27.34
CA ARG A 217 -11.76 1.96 28.55
C ARG A 217 -13.17 1.45 28.87
N LEU A 218 -14.19 2.31 28.76
CA LEU A 218 -15.58 1.91 28.97
C LEU A 218 -16.03 0.87 27.94
N GLY A 219 -15.69 1.07 26.66
CA GLY A 219 -15.97 0.13 25.58
C GLY A 219 -15.29 -1.21 25.79
N GLN A 220 -14.02 -1.23 26.22
CA GLN A 220 -13.33 -2.47 26.59
C GLN A 220 -14.03 -3.21 27.72
N LYS A 221 -14.44 -2.50 28.79
CA LYS A 221 -15.22 -3.09 29.90
C LYS A 221 -16.56 -3.66 29.43
N LEU A 222 -17.26 -2.95 28.54
CA LEU A 222 -18.53 -3.43 27.97
C LEU A 222 -18.32 -4.70 27.15
N ILE A 223 -17.30 -4.76 26.30
CA ILE A 223 -16.96 -5.96 25.53
C ILE A 223 -16.65 -7.12 26.47
N THR A 224 -15.86 -6.90 27.53
CA THR A 224 -15.55 -7.93 28.53
C THR A 224 -16.81 -8.44 29.23
N ALA A 225 -17.70 -7.54 29.67
CA ALA A 225 -18.94 -7.89 30.34
C ALA A 225 -19.84 -8.79 29.49
N LEU A 226 -19.89 -8.53 28.17
CA LEU A 226 -20.74 -9.25 27.23
C LEU A 226 -20.08 -10.54 26.69
N ASN A 227 -18.80 -10.49 26.30
CA ASN A 227 -18.13 -11.52 25.50
C ASN A 227 -17.32 -12.54 26.31
N GLN A 228 -16.75 -12.15 27.46
CA GLN A 228 -15.85 -13.03 28.20
C GLN A 228 -16.56 -14.33 28.62
N LYS A 229 -15.95 -15.49 28.40
CA LYS A 229 -16.50 -16.75 28.91
C LYS A 229 -16.09 -16.94 30.38
N THR A 230 -17.07 -17.11 31.27
CA THR A 230 -16.89 -17.42 32.69
C THR A 230 -17.50 -18.79 33.03
N ALA A 231 -17.51 -19.19 34.30
CA ALA A 231 -18.22 -20.39 34.75
C ALA A 231 -19.74 -20.33 34.47
N ASP A 232 -20.31 -19.12 34.40
CA ASP A 232 -21.70 -18.88 34.05
C ASP A 232 -21.94 -18.77 32.54
N GLY A 233 -20.91 -19.01 31.71
CA GLY A 233 -20.97 -18.87 30.26
C GLY A 233 -20.63 -17.45 29.77
N PHE A 234 -21.36 -16.97 28.77
CA PHE A 234 -21.17 -15.64 28.15
C PHE A 234 -22.53 -15.02 27.82
N VAL A 235 -22.56 -13.71 27.56
CA VAL A 235 -23.81 -13.00 27.21
C VAL A 235 -24.02 -13.05 25.70
N TYR A 236 -23.11 -12.42 24.95
CA TYR A 236 -23.05 -12.51 23.49
C TYR A 236 -21.60 -12.42 23.03
N ARG A 237 -21.28 -13.12 21.94
CA ARG A 237 -20.04 -12.90 21.21
C ARG A 237 -20.11 -11.51 20.55
N VAL A 238 -19.10 -10.66 20.78
CA VAL A 238 -19.09 -9.28 20.28
C VAL A 238 -18.12 -9.16 19.13
N ASP A 239 -18.59 -8.67 17.98
CA ASP A 239 -17.76 -8.37 16.82
C ASP A 239 -17.69 -6.85 16.61
N MET A 240 -16.46 -6.32 16.53
CA MET A 240 -16.18 -4.90 16.35
C MET A 240 -15.57 -4.59 14.97
N ARG A 241 -15.47 -5.58 14.05
CA ARG A 241 -14.75 -5.45 12.77
C ARG A 241 -15.41 -4.50 11.78
N LEU A 242 -16.72 -4.28 11.90
CA LEU A 242 -17.48 -3.36 11.05
C LEU A 242 -17.27 -1.87 11.41
N ARG A 243 -16.45 -1.55 12.43
CA ARG A 243 -16.14 -0.16 12.77
C ARG A 243 -15.21 0.48 11.72
N PRO A 244 -15.22 1.82 11.58
CA PRO A 244 -14.26 2.54 10.75
C PRO A 244 -12.81 2.08 10.94
N PHE A 245 -12.10 1.89 9.82
CA PHE A 245 -10.73 1.35 9.76
C PHE A 245 -10.56 -0.12 10.23
N GLY A 246 -11.65 -0.85 10.44
CA GLY A 246 -11.63 -2.26 10.83
C GLY A 246 -10.85 -2.54 12.10
N ASP A 247 -10.13 -3.67 12.14
CA ASP A 247 -9.38 -4.10 13.33
C ASP A 247 -8.21 -3.19 13.71
N SER A 248 -7.67 -2.46 12.74
CA SER A 248 -6.58 -1.49 12.98
C SER A 248 -7.09 -0.13 13.46
N GLY A 249 -8.41 0.09 13.44
CA GLY A 249 -9.04 1.34 13.83
C GLY A 249 -9.21 1.54 15.33
N PRO A 250 -9.40 2.80 15.78
CA PRO A 250 -9.77 3.08 17.15
C PRO A 250 -11.05 2.34 17.54
N LEU A 251 -11.14 1.87 18.78
CA LEU A 251 -12.30 1.13 19.27
C LEU A 251 -13.57 1.99 19.31
N VAL A 252 -13.41 3.30 19.56
CA VAL A 252 -14.50 4.27 19.69
C VAL A 252 -14.18 5.52 18.89
N LEU A 253 -15.16 6.08 18.18
CA LEU A 253 -15.00 7.33 17.42
C LEU A 253 -15.90 8.45 17.95
N SER A 254 -15.46 9.70 17.78
CA SER A 254 -16.36 10.85 17.91
C SER A 254 -17.28 10.96 16.68
N PHE A 255 -18.39 11.68 16.77
CA PHE A 255 -19.28 11.89 15.62
C PHE A 255 -18.54 12.52 14.44
N ASN A 256 -17.73 13.55 14.70
CA ASN A 256 -16.94 14.21 13.66
C ASN A 256 -15.97 13.22 12.98
N ALA A 257 -15.23 12.43 13.75
CA ALA A 257 -14.30 11.44 13.18
C ALA A 257 -15.03 10.36 12.37
N MET A 258 -16.23 9.98 12.78
CA MET A 258 -17.06 9.03 12.05
C MET A 258 -17.62 9.65 10.75
N GLU A 259 -18.03 10.91 10.79
CA GLU A 259 -18.47 11.67 9.60
C GLU A 259 -17.35 11.79 8.58
N ASP A 260 -16.18 12.27 9.01
CA ASP A 260 -15.00 12.44 8.15
C ASP A 260 -14.63 11.12 7.46
N TYR A 261 -14.59 10.02 8.22
CA TYR A 261 -14.30 8.69 7.66
C TYR A 261 -15.29 8.28 6.55
N TYR A 262 -16.59 8.34 6.83
CA TYR A 262 -17.58 7.86 5.85
C TYR A 262 -17.71 8.80 4.65
N GLN A 263 -17.47 10.11 4.83
CA GLN A 263 -17.47 11.07 3.72
C GLN A 263 -16.25 10.88 2.80
N GLU A 264 -15.05 10.70 3.37
CA GLU A 264 -13.81 10.68 2.60
C GLU A 264 -13.41 9.27 2.12
N GLN A 265 -13.65 8.24 2.93
CA GLN A 265 -13.08 6.91 2.77
C GLN A 265 -14.13 5.79 2.62
N GLY A 266 -15.40 6.07 2.92
CA GLY A 266 -16.43 5.06 3.02
C GLY A 266 -16.73 4.30 1.70
N ARG A 267 -16.60 2.98 1.73
CA ARG A 267 -16.74 2.04 0.61
C ARG A 267 -18.20 1.61 0.39
N ASP A 268 -18.50 1.04 -0.77
CA ASP A 268 -19.88 0.63 -1.11
C ASP A 268 -20.38 -0.55 -0.27
N TRP A 269 -19.50 -1.49 0.11
CA TRP A 269 -19.88 -2.55 1.05
C TRP A 269 -20.16 -2.00 2.46
N GLU A 270 -19.50 -0.91 2.87
CA GLU A 270 -19.80 -0.24 4.15
C GLU A 270 -21.17 0.45 4.09
N ARG A 271 -21.58 0.98 2.93
CA ARG A 271 -22.95 1.48 2.74
C ARG A 271 -23.97 0.36 2.90
N TYR A 272 -23.69 -0.80 2.30
CA TYR A 272 -24.51 -2.00 2.45
C TYR A 272 -24.65 -2.39 3.93
N ALA A 273 -23.56 -2.47 4.69
CA ALA A 273 -23.61 -2.77 6.13
C ALA A 273 -24.39 -1.70 6.94
N MET A 274 -24.19 -0.41 6.61
CA MET A 274 -24.82 0.70 7.30
C MET A 274 -26.34 0.84 7.05
N LEU A 275 -26.90 0.16 6.05
CA LEU A 275 -28.37 0.07 5.87
C LEU A 275 -29.08 -0.46 7.13
N LYS A 276 -28.42 -1.38 7.84
CA LYS A 276 -28.96 -1.99 9.05
C LYS A 276 -28.58 -1.24 10.32
N ALA A 277 -27.61 -0.33 10.28
CA ALA A 277 -27.07 0.34 11.46
C ALA A 277 -28.13 1.09 12.26
N ARG A 278 -28.35 0.69 13.52
CA ARG A 278 -29.31 1.31 14.45
C ARG A 278 -28.63 1.63 15.78
N LEU A 279 -28.79 2.84 16.28
CA LEU A 279 -28.39 3.14 17.66
C LEU A 279 -29.31 2.40 18.63
N ILE A 280 -28.71 1.70 19.59
CA ILE A 280 -29.41 0.97 20.64
C ILE A 280 -29.87 1.97 21.71
N GLY A 281 -31.08 1.78 22.24
CA GLY A 281 -31.70 2.68 23.23
C GLY A 281 -32.25 3.97 22.63
N GLU A 282 -32.48 4.97 23.49
CA GLU A 282 -33.03 6.28 23.13
C GLU A 282 -32.26 7.40 23.84
N GLY A 283 -32.17 8.57 23.21
CA GLY A 283 -31.45 9.71 23.75
C GLY A 283 -31.40 10.90 22.79
N LYS A 284 -30.96 12.06 23.30
CA LYS A 284 -30.93 13.32 22.54
C LYS A 284 -30.04 13.30 21.29
N TYR A 285 -29.07 12.38 21.23
CA TYR A 285 -28.09 12.29 20.14
C TYR A 285 -28.47 11.29 19.04
N HIS A 286 -29.51 10.46 19.23
CA HIS A 286 -29.87 9.38 18.30
C HIS A 286 -30.28 9.89 16.90
N GLY A 287 -31.00 11.01 16.87
CA GLY A 287 -31.42 11.66 15.62
C GLY A 287 -30.26 12.34 14.88
N THR A 288 -29.28 12.88 15.61
CA THR A 288 -28.15 13.64 15.04
C THR A 288 -27.26 12.75 14.18
N LEU A 289 -26.75 11.65 14.74
CA LEU A 289 -25.83 10.78 14.03
C LEU A 289 -26.49 10.05 12.85
N SER A 290 -27.74 9.60 13.04
CA SER A 290 -28.51 8.99 11.95
C SER A 290 -28.73 9.96 10.78
N SER A 291 -28.92 11.26 11.06
CA SER A 291 -29.08 12.28 10.03
C SER A 291 -27.76 12.61 9.33
N MET A 292 -26.67 12.63 10.09
CA MET A 292 -25.31 12.88 9.61
C MET A 292 -24.83 11.80 8.63
N LEU A 293 -25.06 10.51 8.93
CA LEU A 293 -24.63 9.40 8.08
C LEU A 293 -25.61 9.06 6.94
N ARG A 294 -26.82 9.63 6.95
CA ARG A 294 -27.84 9.37 5.93
C ARG A 294 -27.37 9.64 4.49
N PRO A 295 -26.67 10.76 4.18
CA PRO A 295 -26.20 11.02 2.82
C PRO A 295 -25.15 10.02 2.35
N PHE A 296 -24.36 9.45 3.27
CA PHE A 296 -23.39 8.41 2.97
C PHE A 296 -24.08 7.10 2.54
N VAL A 297 -25.08 6.66 3.33
CA VAL A 297 -25.81 5.41 3.08
C VAL A 297 -26.73 5.52 1.86
N TYR A 298 -27.50 6.60 1.76
CA TYR A 298 -28.55 6.76 0.75
C TYR A 298 -28.21 7.88 -0.24
N ARG A 299 -27.47 7.53 -1.30
CA ARG A 299 -27.07 8.48 -2.35
C ARG A 299 -28.27 8.98 -3.14
N ARG A 300 -28.36 10.29 -3.36
CA ARG A 300 -29.45 10.91 -4.15
C ARG A 300 -29.26 10.72 -5.66
N TYR A 301 -28.00 10.63 -6.09
CA TYR A 301 -27.59 10.42 -7.48
C TYR A 301 -26.81 9.11 -7.56
N ILE A 302 -27.22 8.26 -8.50
CA ILE A 302 -26.60 6.97 -8.80
C ILE A 302 -26.08 7.08 -10.22
N ASP A 303 -24.77 6.92 -10.39
CA ASP A 303 -24.12 6.83 -11.69
C ASP A 303 -23.79 5.38 -12.04
N PHE A 304 -23.25 5.14 -13.24
CA PHE A 304 -22.86 3.82 -13.70
C PHE A 304 -21.82 3.14 -12.81
N SER A 305 -20.93 3.90 -12.15
CA SER A 305 -19.90 3.34 -11.28
C SER A 305 -20.49 2.63 -10.05
N VAL A 306 -21.63 3.15 -9.53
CA VAL A 306 -22.36 2.54 -8.42
C VAL A 306 -23.01 1.22 -8.86
N ILE A 307 -23.60 1.20 -10.06
CA ILE A 307 -24.22 -0.02 -10.61
C ILE A 307 -23.18 -1.11 -10.83
N ASP A 308 -22.01 -0.76 -11.37
CA ASP A 308 -20.90 -1.71 -11.53
C ASP A 308 -20.38 -2.23 -10.18
N SER A 309 -20.37 -1.39 -9.14
CA SER A 309 -20.02 -1.81 -7.79
C SER A 309 -21.00 -2.82 -7.21
N LEU A 310 -22.31 -2.61 -7.43
CA LEU A 310 -23.36 -3.56 -7.03
C LEU A 310 -23.26 -4.88 -7.82
N ARG A 311 -22.92 -4.83 -9.11
CA ARG A 311 -22.63 -6.03 -9.93
C ARG A 311 -21.43 -6.80 -9.39
N ARG A 312 -20.33 -6.14 -9.05
CA ARG A 312 -19.16 -6.79 -8.40
C ARG A 312 -19.56 -7.47 -7.09
N MET A 313 -20.34 -6.81 -6.23
CA MET A 313 -20.84 -7.44 -5.00
C MET A 313 -21.72 -8.67 -5.28
N LYS A 314 -22.61 -8.61 -6.28
CA LYS A 314 -23.43 -9.75 -6.71
C LYS A 314 -22.54 -10.92 -7.17
N MET A 315 -21.53 -10.64 -7.99
CA MET A 315 -20.58 -11.65 -8.48
C MET A 315 -19.80 -12.31 -7.35
N MET A 316 -19.31 -11.54 -6.38
CA MET A 316 -18.61 -12.08 -5.21
C MET A 316 -19.47 -13.05 -4.41
N ILE A 317 -20.76 -12.72 -4.17
CA ILE A 317 -21.70 -13.61 -3.48
C ILE A 317 -21.89 -14.92 -4.28
N ALA A 318 -22.12 -14.80 -5.60
CA ALA A 318 -22.31 -15.97 -6.46
C ALA A 318 -21.05 -16.87 -6.55
N GLN A 319 -19.86 -16.28 -6.61
CA GLN A 319 -18.60 -16.99 -6.60
C GLN A 319 -18.35 -17.68 -5.25
N GLU A 320 -18.63 -17.03 -4.11
CA GLU A 320 -18.45 -17.62 -2.77
C GLU A 320 -19.29 -18.90 -2.61
N VAL A 321 -20.53 -18.87 -3.11
CA VAL A 321 -21.45 -20.03 -3.13
C VAL A 321 -20.84 -21.18 -3.93
N ARG A 322 -20.34 -20.91 -5.15
CA ARG A 322 -19.69 -21.92 -6.01
C ARG A 322 -18.42 -22.49 -5.39
N ARG A 323 -17.57 -21.61 -4.84
CA ARG A 323 -16.26 -21.95 -4.26
C ARG A 323 -16.37 -22.91 -3.08
N LYS A 324 -17.26 -22.61 -2.14
CA LYS A 324 -17.35 -23.35 -0.87
C LYS A 324 -18.13 -24.66 -0.97
N GLN A 325 -18.74 -24.98 -2.12
CA GLN A 325 -19.58 -26.17 -2.34
C GLN A 325 -20.52 -26.46 -1.16
N LEU A 326 -21.13 -25.41 -0.59
CA LEU A 326 -21.91 -25.49 0.64
C LEU A 326 -23.23 -26.21 0.39
N ASN A 327 -23.21 -27.54 0.47
CA ASN A 327 -24.42 -28.34 0.51
C ASN A 327 -25.11 -28.13 1.88
N ASN A 328 -26.44 -28.01 1.87
CA ASN A 328 -27.27 -27.89 3.08
C ASN A 328 -27.04 -26.64 3.95
N ASN A 329 -26.40 -25.57 3.44
CA ASN A 329 -26.28 -24.30 4.17
C ASN A 329 -27.40 -23.32 3.78
N ILE A 330 -28.30 -23.01 4.72
CA ILE A 330 -29.52 -22.21 4.45
C ILE A 330 -29.26 -20.70 4.35
N LYS A 331 -28.07 -20.22 4.74
CA LYS A 331 -27.70 -18.79 4.69
C LYS A 331 -26.82 -18.47 3.49
N LEU A 332 -25.80 -19.28 3.26
CA LEU A 332 -24.74 -19.06 2.28
C LEU A 332 -24.91 -19.87 0.99
N GLY A 333 -25.80 -20.88 0.97
CA GLY A 333 -26.12 -21.61 -0.25
C GLY A 333 -26.88 -20.74 -1.25
N ALA A 334 -26.91 -21.17 -2.51
CA ALA A 334 -27.67 -20.53 -3.57
C ALA A 334 -29.15 -20.40 -3.16
N GLY A 335 -29.72 -19.20 -3.24
CA GLY A 335 -31.08 -18.93 -2.77
C GLY A 335 -31.26 -18.85 -1.26
N GLY A 336 -30.17 -18.85 -0.50
CA GLY A 336 -30.18 -18.76 0.96
C GLY A 336 -30.52 -17.35 1.45
N ILE A 337 -30.54 -17.20 2.78
CA ILE A 337 -30.94 -15.95 3.43
C ILE A 337 -30.09 -14.74 2.99
N ARG A 338 -28.79 -14.93 2.70
CA ARG A 338 -27.90 -13.84 2.25
C ARG A 338 -28.32 -13.28 0.89
N GLU A 339 -28.77 -14.11 -0.05
CA GLU A 339 -29.26 -13.63 -1.35
C GLU A 339 -30.55 -12.81 -1.18
N ILE A 340 -31.45 -13.22 -0.28
CA ILE A 340 -32.67 -12.44 0.05
C ILE A 340 -32.29 -11.08 0.62
N GLU A 341 -31.38 -11.05 1.60
CA GLU A 341 -30.87 -9.81 2.21
C GLU A 341 -30.26 -8.90 1.14
N PHE A 342 -29.48 -9.46 0.21
CA PHE A 342 -28.84 -8.72 -0.87
C PHE A 342 -29.85 -8.11 -1.85
N ILE A 343 -30.83 -8.90 -2.33
CA ILE A 343 -31.87 -8.42 -3.25
C ILE A 343 -32.57 -7.18 -2.68
N VAL A 344 -33.04 -7.28 -1.43
CA VAL A 344 -33.77 -6.17 -0.79
C VAL A 344 -32.88 -4.95 -0.61
N GLN A 345 -31.67 -5.14 -0.10
CA GLN A 345 -30.75 -4.04 0.22
C GLN A 345 -30.19 -3.32 -1.01
N VAL A 346 -29.99 -4.03 -2.14
CA VAL A 346 -29.60 -3.42 -3.41
C VAL A 346 -30.60 -2.36 -3.84
N PHE A 347 -31.90 -2.65 -3.77
CA PHE A 347 -32.93 -1.64 -4.07
C PHE A 347 -32.91 -0.48 -3.08
N GLN A 348 -32.65 -0.73 -1.80
CA GLN A 348 -32.49 0.35 -0.82
C GLN A 348 -31.30 1.26 -1.15
N LEU A 349 -30.18 0.73 -1.66
CA LEU A 349 -29.02 1.54 -2.07
C LEU A 349 -29.31 2.36 -3.32
N ILE A 350 -30.00 1.79 -4.31
CA ILE A 350 -30.31 2.46 -5.58
C ILE A 350 -31.40 3.54 -5.38
N ARG A 351 -32.44 3.24 -4.61
CA ARG A 351 -33.67 4.05 -4.54
C ARG A 351 -33.86 4.79 -3.22
N GLY A 352 -33.26 4.31 -2.14
CA GLY A 352 -33.46 4.86 -0.80
C GLY A 352 -33.08 6.33 -0.68
N GLY A 353 -32.15 6.85 -1.50
CA GLY A 353 -31.82 8.28 -1.52
C GLY A 353 -32.93 9.20 -2.03
N ARG A 354 -33.88 8.67 -2.81
CA ARG A 354 -35.05 9.40 -3.34
C ARG A 354 -36.34 9.01 -2.63
N THR A 355 -36.40 7.77 -2.16
CA THR A 355 -37.60 7.18 -1.56
C THR A 355 -37.38 6.91 -0.08
N LYS A 356 -37.89 7.79 0.78
CA LYS A 356 -37.72 7.68 2.24
C LYS A 356 -38.34 6.40 2.82
N ALA A 357 -39.41 5.89 2.22
CA ALA A 357 -40.07 4.64 2.66
C ALA A 357 -39.12 3.43 2.58
N LEU A 358 -38.13 3.44 1.69
CA LEU A 358 -37.13 2.39 1.55
C LEU A 358 -35.95 2.52 2.53
N GLN A 359 -35.96 3.49 3.44
CA GLN A 359 -34.89 3.68 4.43
C GLN A 359 -35.16 2.92 5.75
N GLN A 360 -36.03 1.92 5.70
CA GLN A 360 -36.31 1.04 6.83
C GLN A 360 -35.20 0.01 7.01
N ARG A 361 -34.93 -0.38 8.26
CA ARG A 361 -33.85 -1.31 8.58
C ARG A 361 -34.31 -2.76 8.54
N ASN A 362 -35.55 -3.04 8.95
CA ASN A 362 -36.09 -4.39 8.99
C ASN A 362 -36.44 -4.87 7.57
N LEU A 363 -35.97 -6.06 7.18
CA LEU A 363 -36.15 -6.59 5.83
C LEU A 363 -37.63 -6.76 5.45
N LEU A 364 -38.42 -7.33 6.37
CA LEU A 364 -39.84 -7.60 6.14
C LEU A 364 -40.68 -6.32 6.05
N SER A 365 -40.22 -5.22 6.65
CA SER A 365 -40.84 -3.90 6.49
C SER A 365 -40.51 -3.23 5.15
N VAL A 366 -39.38 -3.58 4.51
CA VAL A 366 -38.97 -2.99 3.22
C VAL A 366 -39.67 -3.66 2.04
N LEU A 367 -39.90 -4.98 2.11
CA LEU A 367 -40.49 -5.76 1.02
C LEU A 367 -41.83 -5.20 0.47
N PRO A 368 -42.81 -4.82 1.31
CA PRO A 368 -44.03 -4.17 0.83
C PRO A 368 -43.77 -2.82 0.15
N GLU A 369 -42.82 -2.04 0.66
CA GLU A 369 -42.48 -0.73 0.09
C GLU A 369 -41.82 -0.87 -1.29
N LEU A 370 -41.06 -1.94 -1.54
CA LEU A 370 -40.51 -2.24 -2.87
C LEU A 370 -41.61 -2.50 -3.90
N VAL A 371 -42.72 -3.14 -3.50
CA VAL A 371 -43.88 -3.33 -4.39
C VAL A 371 -44.64 -2.03 -4.59
N ASN A 372 -44.88 -1.26 -3.52
CA ASN A 372 -45.57 0.05 -3.60
C ASN A 372 -44.84 1.03 -4.54
N HIS A 373 -43.53 0.87 -4.68
CA HIS A 373 -42.68 1.67 -5.56
C HIS A 373 -42.33 0.99 -6.89
N GLU A 374 -42.98 -0.13 -7.22
CA GLU A 374 -42.84 -0.86 -8.48
C GLU A 374 -41.40 -1.34 -8.78
N GLU A 375 -40.57 -1.53 -7.75
CA GLU A 375 -39.19 -2.03 -7.91
C GLU A 375 -39.14 -3.56 -8.02
N ILE A 376 -40.11 -4.25 -7.40
CA ILE A 376 -40.31 -5.71 -7.53
C ILE A 376 -41.79 -6.03 -7.71
N SER A 377 -42.09 -7.22 -8.23
CA SER A 377 -43.46 -7.70 -8.37
C SER A 377 -44.04 -8.21 -7.04
N GLU A 378 -45.37 -8.21 -6.90
CA GLU A 378 -46.04 -8.84 -5.73
C GLU A 378 -45.71 -10.34 -5.64
N HIS A 379 -45.48 -11.01 -6.78
CA HIS A 379 -45.03 -12.39 -6.81
C HIS A 379 -43.63 -12.56 -6.19
N SER A 380 -42.66 -11.74 -6.62
CA SER A 380 -41.29 -11.74 -6.10
C SER A 380 -41.29 -11.47 -4.59
N LYS A 381 -42.08 -10.50 -4.12
CA LYS A 381 -42.27 -10.23 -2.69
C LYS A 381 -42.76 -11.48 -1.94
N GLN A 382 -43.79 -12.16 -2.43
CA GLN A 382 -44.33 -13.38 -1.79
C GLN A 382 -43.28 -14.50 -1.73
N VAL A 383 -42.48 -14.68 -2.80
CA VAL A 383 -41.38 -15.65 -2.84
C VAL A 383 -40.34 -15.32 -1.76
N LEU A 384 -39.83 -14.07 -1.74
CA LEU A 384 -38.80 -13.62 -0.82
C LEU A 384 -39.27 -13.65 0.64
N GLU A 385 -40.49 -13.16 0.92
CA GLU A 385 -41.05 -13.15 2.28
C GLU A 385 -41.24 -14.57 2.82
N LYS A 386 -41.85 -15.46 2.01
CA LYS A 386 -42.09 -16.85 2.40
C LYS A 386 -40.77 -17.60 2.65
N ALA A 387 -39.79 -17.43 1.77
CA ALA A 387 -38.47 -18.03 1.93
C ALA A 387 -37.75 -17.47 3.16
N TYR A 388 -37.75 -16.15 3.36
CA TYR A 388 -37.11 -15.52 4.51
C TYR A 388 -37.67 -16.02 5.84
N ARG A 389 -39.00 -16.01 5.98
CA ARG A 389 -39.67 -16.47 7.20
C ARG A 389 -39.38 -17.94 7.48
N PHE A 390 -39.45 -18.79 6.46
CA PHE A 390 -39.17 -20.21 6.61
C PHE A 390 -37.71 -20.48 6.98
N LEU A 391 -36.76 -19.96 6.21
CA LEU A 391 -35.33 -20.19 6.43
C LEU A 391 -34.87 -19.62 7.78
N ARG A 392 -35.37 -18.47 8.21
CA ARG A 392 -35.03 -17.90 9.52
C ARG A 392 -35.64 -18.70 10.68
N ARG A 393 -36.84 -19.26 10.52
CA ARG A 393 -37.43 -20.18 11.52
C ARG A 393 -36.58 -21.44 11.66
N VAL A 394 -36.17 -22.04 10.53
CA VAL A 394 -35.26 -23.20 10.52
C VAL A 394 -33.94 -22.86 11.19
N GLU A 395 -33.31 -21.74 10.82
CA GLU A 395 -32.04 -21.30 11.42
C GLU A 395 -32.15 -21.14 12.93
N ASN A 396 -33.16 -20.44 13.43
CA ASN A 396 -33.36 -20.24 14.87
C ASN A 396 -33.53 -21.56 15.62
N ILE A 397 -34.30 -22.51 15.06
CA ILE A 397 -34.50 -23.82 15.69
C ILE A 397 -33.19 -24.60 15.74
N VAL A 398 -32.48 -24.70 14.62
CA VAL A 398 -31.21 -25.45 14.54
C VAL A 398 -30.18 -24.86 15.51
N GLN A 399 -30.10 -23.53 15.61
CA GLN A 399 -29.23 -22.86 16.57
C GLN A 399 -29.65 -23.13 18.02
N ALA A 400 -30.96 -23.15 18.30
CA ALA A 400 -31.51 -23.40 19.64
C ALA A 400 -31.38 -24.85 20.11
N LEU A 401 -31.02 -25.79 19.24
CA LEU A 401 -30.72 -27.17 19.65
C LEU A 401 -29.52 -27.22 20.61
N HIS A 402 -28.45 -26.47 20.29
CA HIS A 402 -27.15 -26.53 20.98
C HIS A 402 -26.59 -25.16 21.42
N ASP A 403 -27.27 -24.05 21.11
CA ASP A 403 -26.76 -22.66 21.21
C ASP A 403 -25.45 -22.45 20.41
N GLU A 404 -25.46 -22.93 19.17
CA GLU A 404 -24.34 -22.85 18.25
C GLU A 404 -24.64 -21.96 17.05
N GLN A 405 -23.61 -21.26 16.55
CA GLN A 405 -23.68 -20.42 15.36
C GLN A 405 -23.64 -21.23 14.06
N THR A 406 -24.53 -22.21 13.93
CA THR A 406 -24.66 -23.01 12.72
C THR A 406 -25.72 -22.42 11.77
N GLN A 407 -25.47 -22.57 10.47
CA GLN A 407 -26.45 -22.36 9.41
C GLN A 407 -26.53 -23.57 8.46
N THR A 408 -25.95 -24.69 8.88
CA THR A 408 -25.98 -25.95 8.15
C THR A 408 -27.06 -26.84 8.76
N LEU A 409 -27.87 -27.47 7.92
CA LEU A 409 -28.90 -28.39 8.40
C LEU A 409 -28.27 -29.60 9.11
N PRO A 410 -28.93 -30.17 10.14
CA PRO A 410 -28.38 -31.27 10.92
C PRO A 410 -28.24 -32.58 10.14
N ASP A 411 -27.13 -33.29 10.39
CA ASP A 411 -26.88 -34.64 9.86
C ASP A 411 -27.36 -35.75 10.82
N SER A 412 -27.52 -35.45 12.11
CA SER A 412 -27.93 -36.43 13.12
C SER A 412 -29.43 -36.74 13.02
N SER A 413 -29.81 -38.02 13.10
CA SER A 413 -31.22 -38.43 13.03
C SER A 413 -32.06 -37.87 14.19
N LEU A 414 -31.43 -37.64 15.36
CA LEU A 414 -32.06 -37.00 16.51
C LEU A 414 -32.42 -35.54 16.21
N ASP A 415 -31.47 -34.74 15.74
CA ASP A 415 -31.69 -33.30 15.47
C ASP A 415 -32.59 -33.08 14.25
N GLN A 416 -32.54 -33.97 13.26
CA GLN A 416 -33.52 -34.01 12.17
C GLN A 416 -34.93 -34.25 12.72
N SER A 417 -35.09 -35.20 13.64
CA SER A 417 -36.38 -35.48 14.29
C SER A 417 -36.87 -34.32 15.16
N ARG A 418 -35.96 -33.64 15.88
CA ARG A 418 -36.27 -32.43 16.66
C ARG A 418 -36.78 -31.30 15.76
N LEU A 419 -36.08 -31.03 14.66
CA LEU A 419 -36.46 -29.98 13.71
C LEU A 419 -37.82 -30.27 13.05
N LEU A 420 -38.05 -31.52 12.61
CA LEU A 420 -39.35 -31.92 12.03
C LEU A 420 -40.49 -31.81 13.06
N HIS A 421 -40.25 -32.23 14.31
CA HIS A 421 -41.25 -32.13 15.38
C HIS A 421 -41.65 -30.68 15.65
N VAL A 422 -40.68 -29.76 15.72
CA VAL A 422 -40.93 -28.33 15.97
C VAL A 422 -41.63 -27.65 14.79
N LEU A 423 -41.23 -27.95 13.54
CA LEU A 423 -41.88 -27.39 12.36
C LEU A 423 -43.26 -28.00 12.06
N GLY A 424 -43.55 -29.15 12.68
CA GLY A 424 -44.76 -29.93 12.47
C GLY A 424 -44.52 -31.10 11.51
N ASP A 425 -44.50 -32.30 12.06
CA ASP A 425 -44.52 -33.58 11.35
C ASP A 425 -45.70 -33.76 10.37
N ASP A 426 -46.85 -33.14 10.63
CA ASP A 426 -47.98 -33.10 9.66
C ASP A 426 -47.64 -32.30 8.39
N VAL A 427 -46.75 -31.31 8.50
CA VAL A 427 -46.29 -30.48 7.37
C VAL A 427 -45.12 -31.14 6.66
N PHE A 428 -44.22 -31.75 7.43
CA PHE A 428 -43.06 -32.48 6.93
C PHE A 428 -42.97 -33.88 7.54
N PRO A 429 -43.68 -34.87 6.98
CA PRO A 429 -43.68 -36.26 7.50
C PRO A 429 -42.31 -36.94 7.49
N SER A 430 -41.34 -36.43 6.73
CA SER A 430 -40.02 -37.04 6.58
C SER A 430 -38.94 -36.01 6.22
N TRP A 431 -37.70 -36.32 6.58
CA TRP A 431 -36.53 -35.48 6.28
C TRP A 431 -36.36 -35.19 4.78
N PRO A 432 -36.51 -36.16 3.86
CA PRO A 432 -36.41 -35.87 2.42
C PRO A 432 -37.46 -34.87 1.91
N GLN A 433 -38.68 -34.89 2.46
CA GLN A 433 -39.72 -33.93 2.09
C GLN A 433 -39.42 -32.52 2.58
N PHE A 434 -38.88 -32.38 3.79
CA PHE A 434 -38.36 -31.12 4.32
C PHE A 434 -37.24 -30.55 3.43
N LEU A 435 -36.27 -31.37 3.04
CA LEU A 435 -35.19 -30.96 2.13
C LEU A 435 -35.72 -30.53 0.76
N ALA A 436 -36.63 -31.31 0.17
CA ALA A 436 -37.22 -30.98 -1.13
C ALA A 436 -37.97 -29.63 -1.09
N TYR A 437 -38.70 -29.36 -0.01
CA TYR A 437 -39.39 -28.09 0.18
C TYR A 437 -38.41 -26.92 0.36
N THR A 438 -37.36 -27.13 1.16
CA THR A 438 -36.30 -26.13 1.39
C THR A 438 -35.59 -25.77 0.08
N HIS A 439 -35.17 -26.77 -0.70
CA HIS A 439 -34.55 -26.56 -2.00
C HIS A 439 -35.47 -25.86 -2.99
N LYS A 440 -36.78 -26.17 -2.98
CA LYS A 440 -37.76 -25.48 -3.84
C LYS A 440 -37.84 -23.99 -3.52
N LEU A 441 -37.85 -23.61 -2.24
CA LEU A 441 -37.86 -22.21 -1.83
C LEU A 441 -36.56 -21.50 -2.20
N MET A 442 -35.42 -22.12 -1.91
CA MET A 442 -34.11 -21.55 -2.25
C MET A 442 -33.94 -21.39 -3.77
N ALA A 443 -34.34 -22.37 -4.58
CA ALA A 443 -34.29 -22.24 -6.04
C ALA A 443 -35.12 -21.05 -6.57
N ALA A 444 -36.30 -20.78 -5.98
CA ALA A 444 -37.12 -19.63 -6.35
C ALA A 444 -36.44 -18.29 -5.98
N VAL A 445 -35.80 -18.21 -4.81
CA VAL A 445 -35.00 -17.02 -4.42
C VAL A 445 -33.83 -16.83 -5.37
N HIS A 446 -33.12 -17.90 -5.70
CA HIS A 446 -31.96 -17.83 -6.57
C HIS A 446 -32.33 -17.31 -7.97
N GLN A 447 -33.50 -17.68 -8.47
CA GLN A 447 -34.03 -17.13 -9.73
C GLN A 447 -34.22 -15.60 -9.66
N GLU A 448 -34.80 -15.08 -8.57
CA GLU A 448 -34.92 -13.63 -8.35
C GLU A 448 -33.55 -12.96 -8.24
N PHE A 449 -32.57 -13.62 -7.59
CA PHE A 449 -31.20 -13.13 -7.48
C PHE A 449 -30.51 -13.05 -8.85
N THR A 450 -30.67 -14.05 -9.71
CA THR A 450 -30.11 -14.02 -11.08
C THR A 450 -30.65 -12.84 -11.88
N LEU A 451 -31.95 -12.57 -11.79
CA LEU A 451 -32.63 -11.48 -12.50
C LEU A 451 -32.25 -10.07 -11.97
N LEU A 452 -31.65 -9.97 -10.79
CA LEU A 452 -31.27 -8.71 -10.15
C LEU A 452 -30.09 -8.04 -10.89
N ILE A 453 -30.31 -6.87 -11.49
CA ILE A 453 -29.30 -6.06 -12.22
C ILE A 453 -28.67 -6.84 -13.39
N GLY A 454 -29.06 -6.50 -14.63
CA GLY A 454 -28.70 -7.24 -15.85
C GLY A 454 -27.19 -7.39 -16.11
N GLU A 455 -26.82 -8.54 -16.66
CA GLU A 455 -25.46 -8.95 -17.05
C GLU A 455 -25.04 -8.37 -18.40
N GLU A 456 -25.09 -7.06 -18.59
CA GLU A 456 -24.49 -6.43 -19.77
C GLU A 456 -23.77 -5.14 -19.40
N SER A 457 -22.44 -5.20 -19.45
CA SER A 457 -21.59 -4.09 -19.86
C SER A 457 -20.72 -4.57 -21.03
N PRO A 458 -21.11 -4.28 -22.28
CA PRO A 458 -20.33 -4.62 -23.45
C PRO A 458 -19.29 -3.53 -23.71
N SER A 459 -18.16 -3.55 -22.99
CA SER A 459 -16.89 -2.90 -23.43
C SER A 459 -15.84 -2.91 -22.30
N GLN A 460 -15.06 -3.97 -22.20
CA GLN A 460 -13.64 -3.89 -21.84
C GLN A 460 -13.05 -5.27 -22.13
N GLN A 461 -12.22 -5.31 -23.17
CA GLN A 461 -11.54 -6.49 -23.69
C GLN A 461 -10.89 -7.29 -22.57
N ASP A 462 -11.12 -8.62 -22.56
CA ASP A 462 -10.31 -9.69 -21.95
C ASP A 462 -9.28 -9.20 -20.90
N ILE A 463 -9.76 -8.54 -19.84
CA ILE A 463 -9.01 -8.54 -18.59
C ILE A 463 -9.27 -9.93 -18.08
N ASP A 464 -8.21 -10.71 -17.97
CA ASP A 464 -8.31 -12.06 -17.45
C ASP A 464 -8.86 -11.94 -16.01
N ASP A 465 -10.16 -12.26 -15.84
CA ASP A 465 -10.98 -11.96 -14.65
C ASP A 465 -10.32 -12.48 -13.36
N HIS A 466 -9.43 -13.47 -13.50
CA HIS A 466 -8.71 -14.11 -12.42
C HIS A 466 -7.83 -13.11 -11.62
N TRP A 467 -7.12 -12.16 -12.24
CA TRP A 467 -6.31 -11.18 -11.47
C TRP A 467 -7.16 -10.16 -10.71
N ALA A 468 -8.35 -9.84 -11.22
CA ALA A 468 -9.33 -9.00 -10.52
C ALA A 468 -9.88 -9.74 -9.29
N ASP A 469 -10.19 -11.03 -9.44
CA ASP A 469 -10.64 -11.88 -8.34
C ASP A 469 -9.59 -11.94 -7.21
N LEU A 470 -8.30 -12.07 -7.54
CA LEU A 470 -7.21 -12.05 -6.56
C LEU A 470 -7.10 -10.70 -5.82
N TRP A 471 -7.26 -9.59 -6.56
CA TRP A 471 -7.11 -8.25 -5.99
C TRP A 471 -8.30 -7.86 -5.11
N ASP A 472 -9.53 -8.12 -5.53
CA ASP A 472 -10.74 -7.69 -4.83
C ASP A 472 -11.21 -8.68 -3.76
N GLY A 473 -10.86 -9.97 -3.89
CA GLY A 473 -11.35 -11.02 -3.00
C GLY A 473 -10.73 -11.00 -1.59
N ASP A 474 -11.50 -11.53 -0.63
CA ASP A 474 -11.06 -11.78 0.75
C ASP A 474 -10.60 -13.24 0.88
N TRP A 475 -9.40 -13.49 0.35
CA TRP A 475 -8.76 -14.81 0.32
C TRP A 475 -7.97 -15.06 1.61
N SER A 476 -7.93 -16.30 2.10
CA SER A 476 -6.98 -16.65 3.16
C SER A 476 -5.53 -16.58 2.65
N LYS A 477 -4.56 -16.56 3.56
CA LYS A 477 -3.13 -16.61 3.20
C LYS A 477 -2.85 -17.84 2.32
N GLU A 478 -3.29 -19.01 2.78
CA GLU A 478 -3.06 -20.29 2.11
C GLU A 478 -3.73 -20.33 0.73
N GLU A 479 -4.98 -19.88 0.65
CA GLU A 479 -5.72 -19.83 -0.61
C GLU A 479 -5.05 -18.90 -1.64
N THR A 480 -4.57 -17.74 -1.20
CA THR A 480 -3.90 -16.78 -2.09
C THR A 480 -2.60 -17.35 -2.65
N ILE A 481 -1.80 -18.00 -1.80
CA ILE A 481 -0.51 -18.59 -2.18
C ILE A 481 -0.72 -19.73 -3.17
N ASP A 482 -1.67 -20.62 -2.88
CA ASP A 482 -1.99 -21.74 -3.76
C ASP A 482 -2.52 -21.24 -5.10
N TRP A 483 -3.38 -20.21 -5.08
CA TRP A 483 -3.91 -19.61 -6.29
C TRP A 483 -2.80 -19.00 -7.17
N ILE A 484 -1.90 -18.20 -6.59
CA ILE A 484 -0.78 -17.60 -7.32
C ILE A 484 0.11 -18.69 -7.92
N SER A 485 0.44 -19.71 -7.12
CA SER A 485 1.33 -20.80 -7.55
C SER A 485 0.71 -21.65 -8.67
N ASN A 486 -0.62 -21.74 -8.73
CA ASN A 486 -1.33 -22.48 -9.77
C ASN A 486 -1.44 -21.71 -11.10
N HIS A 487 -1.55 -20.37 -11.04
CA HIS A 487 -1.68 -19.53 -12.23
C HIS A 487 -0.31 -19.08 -12.78
N GLU A 488 0.65 -18.77 -11.92
CA GLU A 488 1.99 -18.29 -12.29
C GLU A 488 3.11 -19.10 -11.62
N LYS A 489 3.63 -20.10 -12.36
CA LYS A 489 4.64 -21.03 -11.83
C LYS A 489 6.01 -20.40 -11.58
N GLU A 490 6.31 -19.30 -12.27
CA GLU A 490 7.57 -18.55 -12.11
C GLU A 490 7.57 -17.69 -10.85
N TRP A 491 6.41 -17.48 -10.22
CA TRP A 491 6.28 -16.63 -9.03
C TRP A 491 6.38 -17.45 -7.75
N HIS A 492 7.17 -16.96 -6.80
CA HIS A 492 7.12 -17.46 -5.44
C HIS A 492 5.85 -16.97 -4.74
N GLY A 493 4.80 -17.82 -4.70
CA GLY A 493 3.47 -17.47 -4.19
C GLY A 493 3.47 -16.78 -2.82
N GLU A 494 4.25 -17.28 -1.85
CA GLU A 494 4.35 -16.64 -0.52
C GLU A 494 4.93 -15.23 -0.57
N LYS A 495 5.95 -15.01 -1.40
CA LYS A 495 6.59 -13.70 -1.54
C LYS A 495 5.68 -12.70 -2.26
N VAL A 496 4.98 -13.13 -3.31
CA VAL A 496 4.02 -12.27 -4.01
C VAL A 496 2.82 -11.93 -3.13
N TYR A 497 2.29 -12.90 -2.37
CA TYR A 497 1.27 -12.64 -1.36
C TYR A 497 1.71 -11.55 -0.37
N GLN A 498 2.93 -11.67 0.16
CA GLN A 498 3.46 -10.70 1.11
C GLN A 498 3.57 -9.29 0.50
N LEU A 499 4.08 -9.20 -0.74
CA LEU A 499 4.14 -7.93 -1.48
C LEU A 499 2.75 -7.30 -1.68
N LEU A 500 1.75 -8.09 -2.08
CA LEU A 500 0.37 -7.62 -2.28
C LEU A 500 -0.26 -7.12 -0.99
N ILE A 501 -0.13 -7.87 0.12
CA ILE A 501 -0.69 -7.49 1.42
C ILE A 501 0.00 -6.27 1.99
N ASP A 502 1.33 -6.19 1.92
CA ASP A 502 2.07 -5.03 2.43
C ASP A 502 1.73 -3.78 1.63
N PHE A 503 1.58 -3.91 0.32
CA PHE A 503 1.12 -2.83 -0.53
C PHE A 503 -0.32 -2.40 -0.17
N LYS A 504 -1.29 -3.31 -0.06
CA LYS A 504 -2.67 -2.99 0.35
C LYS A 504 -2.70 -2.26 1.71
N ARG A 505 -1.94 -2.74 2.69
CA ARG A 505 -1.83 -2.13 4.03
C ARG A 505 -1.20 -0.74 4.00
N ASP A 506 -0.17 -0.52 3.19
CA ASP A 506 0.44 0.81 3.03
C ASP A 506 -0.54 1.79 2.38
N ILE A 507 -1.26 1.34 1.35
CA ILE A 507 -2.31 2.12 0.67
C ILE A 507 -3.49 2.43 1.61
N ASP A 508 -3.91 1.50 2.47
CA ASP A 508 -4.96 1.71 3.47
C ASP A 508 -4.60 2.78 4.52
N ARG A 509 -3.31 2.98 4.79
CA ARG A 509 -2.83 4.01 5.74
C ARG A 509 -2.74 5.40 5.13
N ARG A 510 -2.85 5.52 3.80
CA ARG A 510 -2.66 6.78 3.06
C ARG A 510 -4.00 7.38 2.67
N SER A 511 -4.11 8.71 2.76
CA SER A 511 -5.28 9.44 2.28
C SER A 511 -5.22 9.62 0.76
N ILE A 512 -5.63 8.59 0.02
CA ILE A 512 -5.65 8.56 -1.45
C ILE A 512 -6.97 9.14 -2.01
N GLY A 513 -8.00 9.21 -1.17
CA GLY A 513 -9.35 9.56 -1.57
C GLY A 513 -10.05 8.45 -2.37
N SER A 514 -11.37 8.55 -2.48
CA SER A 514 -12.21 7.55 -3.16
C SER A 514 -11.84 7.37 -4.63
N ARG A 515 -11.53 8.45 -5.35
CA ARG A 515 -11.18 8.40 -6.77
C ARG A 515 -9.86 7.68 -7.03
N GLY A 516 -8.80 8.01 -6.30
CA GLY A 516 -7.50 7.36 -6.47
C GLY A 516 -7.56 5.86 -6.14
N ARG A 517 -8.36 5.50 -5.12
CA ARG A 517 -8.59 4.09 -4.76
C ARG A 517 -9.29 3.32 -5.88
N GLN A 518 -10.37 3.88 -6.44
CA GLN A 518 -11.09 3.27 -7.57
C GLN A 518 -10.20 3.06 -8.79
N VAL A 519 -9.31 4.02 -9.10
CA VAL A 519 -8.36 3.88 -10.21
C VAL A 519 -7.34 2.80 -9.91
N LEU A 520 -6.81 2.75 -8.68
CA LEU A 520 -5.86 1.73 -8.25
C LEU A 520 -6.47 0.32 -8.32
N ASP A 521 -7.71 0.14 -7.86
CA ASP A 521 -8.39 -1.16 -7.89
C ASP A 521 -8.60 -1.67 -9.32
N LYS A 522 -8.73 -0.77 -10.30
CA LYS A 522 -8.77 -1.13 -11.73
C LYS A 522 -7.39 -1.32 -12.35
N LEU A 523 -6.39 -0.56 -11.89
CA LEU A 523 -5.02 -0.60 -12.39
C LEU A 523 -4.29 -1.88 -11.97
N MET A 524 -4.49 -2.34 -10.73
CA MET A 524 -3.74 -3.48 -10.17
C MET A 524 -3.95 -4.78 -10.96
N PRO A 525 -5.17 -5.18 -11.34
CA PRO A 525 -5.37 -6.36 -12.19
C PRO A 525 -4.68 -6.24 -13.56
N GLN A 526 -4.75 -5.06 -14.19
CA GLN A 526 -4.07 -4.82 -15.47
C GLN A 526 -2.55 -4.88 -15.32
N LEU A 527 -2.02 -4.33 -14.22
CA LEU A 527 -0.60 -4.39 -13.92
C LEU A 527 -0.13 -5.85 -13.76
N LEU A 528 -0.81 -6.64 -12.93
CA LEU A 528 -0.45 -8.04 -12.70
C LEU A 528 -0.50 -8.86 -13.98
N THR A 529 -1.54 -8.64 -14.80
CA THR A 529 -1.64 -9.24 -16.15
C THR A 529 -0.42 -8.89 -17.00
N LYS A 530 0.01 -7.62 -17.03
CA LYS A 530 1.17 -7.22 -17.82
C LYS A 530 2.48 -7.81 -17.27
N ILE A 531 2.64 -7.91 -15.96
CA ILE A 531 3.83 -8.55 -15.37
C ILE A 531 3.89 -10.03 -15.75
N SER A 532 2.75 -10.73 -15.71
CA SER A 532 2.59 -12.10 -16.19
C SER A 532 2.90 -12.24 -17.69
N ASP A 533 2.34 -11.37 -18.55
CA ASP A 533 2.60 -11.35 -20.00
C ASP A 533 4.10 -11.23 -20.33
N PHE A 534 4.84 -10.47 -19.51
CA PHE A 534 6.28 -10.28 -19.65
C PHE A 534 7.13 -11.41 -19.05
N GLN A 535 6.51 -12.43 -18.45
CA GLN A 535 7.16 -13.49 -17.69
C GLN A 535 8.12 -12.92 -16.64
N ALA A 536 7.74 -11.78 -16.05
CA ALA A 536 8.57 -11.08 -15.09
C ALA A 536 8.45 -11.73 -13.70
N ASN A 537 9.58 -11.85 -13.00
CA ASN A 537 9.62 -12.45 -11.67
C ASN A 537 9.11 -11.50 -10.57
N GLU A 538 9.07 -12.00 -9.34
CA GLU A 538 8.53 -11.26 -8.19
C GLU A 538 9.33 -10.00 -7.82
N ARG A 539 10.59 -9.87 -8.28
CA ARG A 539 11.36 -8.62 -8.12
C ARG A 539 10.78 -7.48 -8.96
N CYS A 540 10.20 -7.80 -10.13
CA CYS A 540 9.51 -6.78 -10.94
C CYS A 540 8.26 -6.28 -10.21
N ILE A 541 7.50 -7.18 -9.58
CA ILE A 541 6.31 -6.83 -8.78
C ILE A 541 6.71 -5.88 -7.65
N GLU A 542 7.74 -6.23 -6.88
CA GLU A 542 8.29 -5.41 -5.80
C GLU A 542 8.66 -3.99 -6.29
N ARG A 543 9.41 -3.91 -7.40
CA ARG A 543 9.84 -2.64 -8.01
C ARG A 543 8.66 -1.77 -8.45
N VAL A 544 7.67 -2.34 -9.13
CA VAL A 544 6.50 -1.58 -9.61
C VAL A 544 5.61 -1.14 -8.43
N MET A 545 5.37 -2.03 -7.46
CA MET A 545 4.59 -1.69 -6.26
C MET A 545 5.23 -0.55 -5.48
N TRP A 546 6.56 -0.51 -5.38
CA TRP A 546 7.25 0.59 -4.74
C TRP A 546 7.05 1.92 -5.47
N ILE A 547 7.06 1.93 -6.81
CA ILE A 547 6.72 3.13 -7.60
C ILE A 547 5.28 3.55 -7.33
N LEU A 548 4.31 2.61 -7.42
CA LEU A 548 2.90 2.89 -7.14
C LEU A 548 2.69 3.47 -5.74
N ALA A 549 3.39 2.94 -4.73
CA ALA A 549 3.30 3.43 -3.36
C ALA A 549 3.83 4.88 -3.22
N LYS A 550 4.80 5.29 -4.04
CA LYS A 550 5.30 6.69 -4.07
C LYS A 550 4.32 7.64 -4.75
N ILE A 551 3.55 7.17 -5.73
CA ILE A 551 2.57 7.99 -6.46
C ILE A 551 1.13 7.84 -5.98
N ALA A 552 0.86 6.96 -5.00
CA ALA A 552 -0.48 6.58 -4.59
C ALA A 552 -1.39 7.76 -4.24
N THR A 553 -0.86 8.83 -3.63
CA THR A 553 -1.63 10.02 -3.25
C THR A 553 -1.83 11.02 -4.40
N ARG A 554 -1.29 10.72 -5.59
CA ARG A 554 -1.36 11.58 -6.78
C ARG A 554 -2.17 10.88 -7.86
N THR A 555 -3.49 10.99 -7.76
CA THR A 555 -4.46 10.31 -8.64
C THR A 555 -4.16 10.45 -10.13
N ALA A 556 -3.65 11.61 -10.57
CA ALA A 556 -3.30 11.85 -11.98
C ALA A 556 -2.26 10.85 -12.53
N TYR A 557 -1.26 10.43 -11.75
CA TYR A 557 -0.29 9.43 -12.20
C TYR A 557 -0.89 8.02 -12.26
N LEU A 558 -1.79 7.69 -11.33
CA LEU A 558 -2.53 6.42 -11.36
C LEU A 558 -3.45 6.37 -12.60
N GLU A 559 -4.13 7.48 -12.89
CA GLU A 559 -4.98 7.61 -14.08
C GLU A 559 -4.15 7.55 -15.36
N LEU A 560 -2.98 8.19 -15.42
CA LEU A 560 -2.06 8.07 -16.56
C LEU A 560 -1.70 6.61 -16.85
N LEU A 561 -1.33 5.84 -15.82
CA LEU A 561 -0.96 4.42 -15.99
C LEU A 561 -2.16 3.54 -16.35
N PHE A 562 -3.35 3.86 -15.84
CA PHE A 562 -4.57 3.12 -16.11
C PHE A 562 -5.13 3.40 -17.52
N GLU A 563 -5.19 4.68 -17.92
CA GLU A 563 -5.73 5.09 -19.22
C GLU A 563 -4.73 4.82 -20.37
N ASN A 564 -3.43 4.79 -20.07
CA ASN A 564 -2.39 4.52 -21.06
C ASN A 564 -1.70 3.17 -20.83
N VAL A 565 -2.29 2.11 -21.40
CA VAL A 565 -1.75 0.74 -21.39
C VAL A 565 -0.33 0.68 -21.98
N GLY A 566 -0.01 1.57 -22.94
CA GLY A 566 1.33 1.70 -23.50
C GLY A 566 2.35 2.11 -22.43
N ALA A 567 2.05 3.15 -21.65
CA ALA A 567 2.91 3.62 -20.56
C ALA A 567 3.08 2.53 -19.48
N LEU A 568 2.01 1.85 -19.09
CA LEU A 568 2.05 0.72 -18.15
C LEU A 568 2.97 -0.41 -18.65
N LYS A 569 2.88 -0.76 -19.93
CA LYS A 569 3.74 -1.77 -20.56
C LYS A 569 5.22 -1.39 -20.49
N HIS A 570 5.56 -0.13 -20.77
CA HIS A 570 6.95 0.35 -20.68
C HIS A 570 7.46 0.39 -19.24
N LEU A 571 6.60 0.80 -18.29
CA LEU A 571 6.94 0.77 -16.87
C LEU A 571 7.33 -0.64 -16.43
N VAL A 572 6.51 -1.66 -16.75
CA VAL A 572 6.82 -3.06 -16.42
C VAL A 572 8.12 -3.51 -17.09
N LYS A 573 8.31 -3.22 -18.38
CA LYS A 573 9.54 -3.59 -19.12
C LYS A 573 10.79 -3.00 -18.47
N LEU A 574 10.76 -1.72 -18.12
CA LEU A 574 11.88 -1.02 -17.50
C LEU A 574 12.17 -1.54 -16.09
N CYS A 575 11.14 -1.76 -15.28
CA CYS A 575 11.27 -2.31 -13.92
C CYS A 575 11.77 -3.76 -13.91
N HIS A 576 11.36 -4.57 -14.89
CA HIS A 576 11.89 -5.91 -15.08
C HIS A 576 13.38 -5.86 -15.40
N ALA A 577 13.77 -4.98 -16.32
CA ALA A 577 15.14 -4.91 -16.84
C ALA A 577 16.15 -4.23 -15.90
N SER A 578 15.78 -3.23 -15.08
CA SER A 578 16.73 -2.45 -14.29
C SER A 578 16.19 -2.04 -12.92
N HIS A 579 16.97 -2.34 -11.87
CA HIS A 579 16.67 -1.85 -10.52
C HIS A 579 16.83 -0.33 -10.42
N TRP A 580 17.95 0.19 -10.94
CA TRP A 580 18.23 1.62 -10.92
C TRP A 580 17.12 2.43 -11.58
N MET A 581 16.53 1.91 -12.67
CA MET A 581 15.43 2.58 -13.35
C MET A 581 14.17 2.66 -12.49
N ALA A 582 13.82 1.56 -11.81
CA ALA A 582 12.70 1.57 -10.88
C ALA A 582 12.93 2.59 -9.75
N GLU A 583 14.15 2.69 -9.22
CA GLU A 583 14.50 3.72 -8.23
C GLU A 583 14.42 5.13 -8.75
N HIS A 584 14.88 5.33 -9.98
CA HIS A 584 14.87 6.62 -10.62
C HIS A 584 13.43 7.13 -10.82
N ILE A 585 12.54 6.27 -11.34
CA ILE A 585 11.12 6.58 -11.54
C ILE A 585 10.41 6.80 -10.20
N ALA A 586 10.65 5.95 -9.19
CA ALA A 586 10.05 6.10 -7.87
C ALA A 586 10.45 7.42 -7.19
N LYS A 587 11.71 7.83 -7.38
CA LYS A 587 12.25 9.08 -6.84
C LYS A 587 11.77 10.31 -7.60
N TYR A 588 11.57 10.20 -8.92
CA TYR A 588 11.16 11.29 -9.79
C TYR A 588 9.94 10.94 -10.64
N PRO A 589 8.72 10.83 -10.07
CA PRO A 589 7.54 10.36 -10.80
C PRO A 589 7.13 11.17 -12.03
N ILE A 590 7.60 12.42 -12.15
CA ILE A 590 7.32 13.27 -13.31
C ILE A 590 7.81 12.64 -14.62
N ILE A 591 8.81 11.77 -14.56
CA ILE A 591 9.32 11.08 -15.75
C ILE A 591 8.39 9.96 -16.25
N LEU A 592 7.29 9.66 -15.55
CA LEU A 592 6.25 8.76 -16.06
C LEU A 592 5.62 9.27 -17.35
N ASP A 593 5.60 10.60 -17.55
CA ASP A 593 5.09 11.22 -18.78
C ASP A 593 5.92 10.81 -20.01
N GLU A 594 7.22 10.56 -19.83
CA GLU A 594 8.11 10.09 -20.90
C GLU A 594 7.78 8.66 -21.36
N LEU A 595 7.00 7.90 -20.57
CA LEU A 595 6.58 6.54 -20.93
C LEU A 595 5.40 6.53 -21.92
N ILE A 596 4.77 7.68 -22.17
CA ILE A 596 3.60 7.80 -23.04
C ILE A 596 3.97 7.59 -24.51
N ASP A 597 5.12 8.13 -24.96
CA ASP A 597 5.58 8.02 -26.35
C ASP A 597 6.79 7.07 -26.48
N PRO A 598 6.59 5.84 -27.00
CA PRO A 598 7.65 4.86 -27.17
C PRO A 598 8.77 5.32 -28.11
N LYS A 599 8.46 6.20 -29.09
CA LYS A 599 9.46 6.66 -30.06
C LYS A 599 10.46 7.61 -29.40
N LEU A 600 9.98 8.49 -28.52
CA LEU A 600 10.84 9.41 -27.77
C LEU A 600 11.64 8.65 -26.71
N LEU A 601 11.01 7.66 -26.05
CA LEU A 601 11.65 6.87 -25.00
C LEU A 601 12.87 6.07 -25.49
N HIS A 602 12.78 5.45 -26.67
CA HIS A 602 13.84 4.56 -27.18
C HIS A 602 14.87 5.24 -28.10
N ASN A 603 14.60 6.47 -28.57
CA ASN A 603 15.52 7.21 -29.42
C ASN A 603 16.05 8.44 -28.66
N PRO A 604 17.25 8.36 -28.06
CA PRO A 604 17.84 9.51 -27.40
C PRO A 604 18.18 10.59 -28.45
N PRO A 605 18.23 11.87 -28.04
CA PRO A 605 18.63 12.97 -28.91
C PRO A 605 20.00 12.77 -29.56
N THR A 606 20.26 13.45 -30.67
CA THR A 606 21.63 13.49 -31.21
C THR A 606 22.55 14.25 -30.24
N LEU A 607 23.85 13.90 -30.22
CA LEU A 607 24.79 14.46 -29.23
C LEU A 607 24.87 16.01 -29.26
N ASP A 608 24.62 16.60 -30.43
CA ASP A 608 24.63 18.03 -30.70
C ASP A 608 23.30 18.74 -30.39
N SER A 609 22.19 18.01 -30.15
CA SER A 609 20.88 18.64 -29.95
C SER A 609 20.54 18.94 -28.48
N TYR A 610 21.25 18.36 -27.50
CA TYR A 610 20.94 18.53 -26.07
C TYR A 610 20.83 20.00 -25.62
N ALA A 611 21.76 20.86 -26.07
CA ALA A 611 21.73 22.29 -25.73
C ALA A 611 20.51 23.02 -26.33
N ASN A 612 20.11 22.64 -27.54
CA ASN A 612 18.96 23.23 -28.21
C ASN A 612 17.64 22.75 -27.59
N GLU A 613 17.52 21.45 -27.27
CA GLU A 613 16.36 20.90 -26.58
C GLU A 613 16.18 21.53 -25.20
N LEU A 614 17.27 21.65 -24.42
CA LEU A 614 17.21 22.29 -23.11
C LEU A 614 16.74 23.75 -23.22
N ARG A 615 17.29 24.50 -24.18
CA ARG A 615 16.87 25.89 -24.43
C ARG A 615 15.39 25.96 -24.82
N GLN A 616 14.90 25.08 -25.69
CA GLN A 616 13.49 25.04 -26.09
C GLN A 616 12.56 24.80 -24.91
N GLN A 617 12.96 23.96 -23.96
CA GLN A 617 12.18 23.73 -22.74
C GLN A 617 12.17 24.96 -21.83
N LEU A 618 13.30 25.65 -21.68
CA LEU A 618 13.42 26.86 -20.86
C LEU A 618 12.71 28.08 -21.45
N LEU A 619 12.51 28.17 -22.78
CA LEU A 619 11.77 29.28 -23.42
C LEU A 619 10.32 29.45 -22.91
N ARG A 620 9.76 28.41 -22.28
CA ARG A 620 8.40 28.45 -21.71
C ARG A 620 8.35 29.04 -20.30
N ILE A 621 9.51 29.36 -19.73
CA ILE A 621 9.68 29.79 -18.34
C ILE A 621 10.17 31.24 -18.34
N PRO A 622 9.58 32.14 -17.53
CA PRO A 622 10.07 33.50 -17.38
C PRO A 622 11.54 33.55 -16.95
N GLU A 623 12.33 34.47 -17.53
CA GLU A 623 13.77 34.56 -17.25
C GLU A 623 14.09 35.02 -15.82
N ASP A 624 13.15 35.72 -15.17
CA ASP A 624 13.25 36.22 -13.80
C ASP A 624 12.88 35.17 -12.73
N ASP A 625 12.27 34.05 -13.12
CA ASP A 625 11.90 32.95 -12.22
C ASP A 625 13.01 31.88 -12.14
N LEU A 626 14.03 32.17 -11.33
CA LEU A 626 15.16 31.26 -11.11
C LEU A 626 14.71 29.89 -10.55
N GLU A 627 13.67 29.85 -9.71
CA GLU A 627 13.22 28.60 -9.09
C GLU A 627 12.63 27.65 -10.14
N ALA A 628 11.76 28.17 -11.01
CA ALA A 628 11.20 27.40 -12.11
C ALA A 628 12.28 26.95 -13.12
N GLN A 629 13.25 27.82 -13.44
CA GLN A 629 14.38 27.46 -14.31
C GLN A 629 15.23 26.33 -13.69
N MET A 630 15.53 26.43 -12.39
CA MET A 630 16.28 25.40 -11.66
C MET A 630 15.55 24.06 -11.62
N GLU A 631 14.24 24.08 -11.45
CA GLU A 631 13.41 22.87 -11.48
C GLU A 631 13.39 22.26 -12.89
N SER A 632 13.24 23.06 -13.94
CA SER A 632 13.24 22.61 -15.33
C SER A 632 14.57 21.99 -15.77
N LEU A 633 15.71 22.55 -15.35
CA LEU A 633 17.04 21.94 -15.58
C LEU A 633 17.13 20.52 -15.03
N ARG A 634 16.57 20.29 -13.83
CA ARG A 634 16.59 18.98 -13.18
C ARG A 634 15.64 18.01 -13.89
N GLN A 635 14.43 18.46 -14.23
CA GLN A 635 13.47 17.66 -14.98
C GLN A 635 14.04 17.23 -16.33
N PHE A 636 14.66 18.15 -17.08
CA PHE A 636 15.34 17.85 -18.34
C PHE A 636 16.45 16.80 -18.13
N LYS A 637 17.30 16.98 -17.12
CA LYS A 637 18.33 15.96 -16.79
C LYS A 637 17.70 14.58 -16.55
N GLN A 638 16.68 14.48 -15.68
CA GLN A 638 16.08 13.18 -15.35
C GLN A 638 15.42 12.53 -16.58
N ALA A 639 14.69 13.30 -17.38
CA ALA A 639 14.05 12.81 -18.60
C ALA A 639 15.09 12.28 -19.61
N GLN A 640 16.18 13.01 -19.82
CA GLN A 640 17.23 12.58 -20.74
C GLN A 640 18.01 11.38 -20.22
N GLN A 641 18.28 11.30 -18.90
CA GLN A 641 18.88 10.10 -18.29
C GLN A 641 17.99 8.87 -18.44
N LEU A 642 16.67 9.01 -18.26
CA LEU A 642 15.70 7.95 -18.52
C LEU A 642 15.75 7.48 -19.98
N ARG A 643 15.73 8.39 -20.96
CA ARG A 643 15.79 8.05 -22.39
C ARG A 643 17.09 7.34 -22.76
N ILE A 644 18.24 7.82 -22.26
CA ILE A 644 19.54 7.17 -22.49
C ILE A 644 19.54 5.73 -21.92
N ALA A 645 19.07 5.56 -20.69
CA ALA A 645 19.02 4.24 -20.05
C ALA A 645 17.97 3.31 -20.68
N ALA A 646 16.82 3.83 -21.13
CA ALA A 646 15.83 3.04 -21.84
C ALA A 646 16.33 2.56 -23.22
N ALA A 647 17.14 3.37 -23.90
CA ALA A 647 17.79 2.99 -25.16
C ALA A 647 18.94 1.98 -24.96
N ASP A 648 19.70 2.11 -23.88
CA ASP A 648 20.74 1.15 -23.44
C ASP A 648 20.11 -0.22 -23.13
N ILE A 649 19.06 -0.25 -22.30
CA ILE A 649 18.32 -1.47 -21.94
C ILE A 649 17.65 -2.14 -23.15
N ALA A 650 17.21 -1.36 -24.13
CA ALA A 650 16.58 -1.89 -25.34
C ALA A 650 17.59 -2.32 -26.41
N ASP A 651 18.90 -2.27 -26.12
CA ASP A 651 20.01 -2.53 -27.05
C ASP A 651 19.96 -1.64 -28.32
N VAL A 652 19.28 -0.50 -28.25
CA VAL A 652 19.20 0.50 -29.34
C VAL A 652 20.44 1.39 -29.34
N LEU A 653 20.92 1.76 -28.15
CA LEU A 653 22.13 2.55 -27.98
C LEU A 653 23.28 1.63 -27.54
N PRO A 654 24.36 1.50 -28.34
CA PRO A 654 25.53 0.76 -27.90
C PRO A 654 26.06 1.36 -26.59
N VAL A 655 26.34 0.51 -25.62
CA VAL A 655 26.88 0.92 -24.31
C VAL A 655 28.15 1.80 -24.41
N THR A 656 28.95 1.62 -25.47
CA THR A 656 30.12 2.47 -25.75
C THR A 656 29.77 3.94 -26.03
N LYS A 657 28.51 4.22 -26.40
CA LYS A 657 27.94 5.54 -26.66
C LYS A 657 27.17 6.13 -25.49
N VAL A 658 26.82 5.34 -24.46
CA VAL A 658 26.12 5.85 -23.27
C VAL A 658 26.90 6.98 -22.60
N SER A 659 28.21 6.81 -22.42
CA SER A 659 29.07 7.87 -21.85
C SER A 659 29.15 9.12 -22.74
N ASP A 660 29.13 8.97 -24.07
CA ASP A 660 29.09 10.12 -25.00
C ASP A 660 27.82 10.95 -24.76
N HIS A 661 26.66 10.31 -24.66
CA HIS A 661 25.38 10.99 -24.40
C HIS A 661 25.32 11.62 -23.01
N LEU A 662 25.79 10.93 -21.97
CA LEU A 662 25.82 11.47 -20.61
C LEU A 662 26.76 12.67 -20.49
N THR A 663 27.89 12.65 -21.20
CA THR A 663 28.81 13.79 -21.28
C THR A 663 28.22 14.95 -22.07
N ALA A 664 27.59 14.71 -23.22
CA ALA A 664 26.91 15.75 -23.99
C ALA A 664 25.76 16.43 -23.20
N LEU A 665 24.97 15.62 -22.47
CA LEU A 665 23.95 16.13 -21.56
C LEU A 665 24.55 17.02 -20.47
N ALA A 666 25.63 16.57 -19.81
CA ALA A 666 26.29 17.35 -18.77
C ALA A 666 26.85 18.67 -19.32
N GLU A 667 27.43 18.68 -20.52
CA GLU A 667 27.93 19.88 -21.18
C GLU A 667 26.81 20.88 -21.51
N ALA A 668 25.70 20.41 -22.05
CA ALA A 668 24.53 21.25 -22.32
C ALA A 668 24.01 21.91 -21.04
N VAL A 669 23.91 21.15 -19.95
CA VAL A 669 23.50 21.65 -18.64
C VAL A 669 24.53 22.64 -18.08
N ILE A 670 25.83 22.34 -18.14
CA ILE A 670 26.90 23.25 -17.70
C ILE A 670 26.81 24.59 -18.45
N ALA A 671 26.68 24.54 -19.77
CA ALA A 671 26.58 25.74 -20.59
C ALA A 671 25.40 26.62 -20.18
N GLU A 672 24.24 26.01 -19.92
CA GLU A 672 23.04 26.75 -19.55
C GLU A 672 23.10 27.31 -18.14
N VAL A 673 23.64 26.56 -17.17
CA VAL A 673 23.88 27.08 -15.82
C VAL A 673 24.82 28.28 -15.84
N ILE A 674 25.84 28.27 -16.71
CA ILE A 674 26.75 29.41 -16.88
C ILE A 674 26.02 30.60 -17.50
N ASN A 675 25.12 30.38 -18.46
CA ASN A 675 24.29 31.45 -19.04
C ASN A 675 23.43 32.12 -17.97
N MET A 676 22.71 31.33 -17.18
CA MET A 676 21.87 31.83 -16.08
C MET A 676 22.68 32.56 -15.00
N ALA A 677 23.77 31.95 -14.53
CA ALA A 677 24.63 32.53 -13.51
C ALA A 677 25.28 33.84 -13.98
N TRP A 678 25.68 33.89 -15.25
CA TRP A 678 26.22 35.10 -15.88
C TRP A 678 25.17 36.21 -15.93
N GLN A 679 23.99 35.95 -16.49
CA GLN A 679 22.92 36.92 -16.65
C GLN A 679 22.56 37.59 -15.32
N GLN A 680 22.30 36.79 -14.28
CA GLN A 680 21.93 37.32 -12.96
C GLN A 680 23.06 38.11 -12.29
N THR A 681 24.31 37.73 -12.51
CA THR A 681 25.45 38.46 -11.95
C THR A 681 25.66 39.77 -12.73
N ALA A 682 25.51 39.73 -14.05
CA ALA A 682 25.64 40.88 -14.93
C ALA A 682 24.54 41.92 -14.71
N GLU A 683 23.29 41.51 -14.45
CA GLU A 683 22.19 42.44 -14.11
C GLU A 683 22.52 43.30 -12.89
N LYS A 684 23.22 42.73 -11.90
CA LYS A 684 23.54 43.42 -10.64
C LYS A 684 24.83 44.24 -10.68
N TYR A 685 25.86 43.70 -11.32
CA TYR A 685 27.22 44.26 -11.26
C TYR A 685 27.69 44.83 -12.61
N GLY A 686 26.93 44.64 -13.68
CA GLY A 686 27.40 44.80 -15.06
C GLY A 686 28.40 43.71 -15.43
N VAL A 687 29.11 43.89 -16.54
CA VAL A 687 30.17 42.99 -17.01
C VAL A 687 31.54 43.69 -16.91
N PRO A 688 32.65 42.95 -16.79
CA PRO A 688 34.00 43.52 -16.88
C PRO A 688 34.18 44.41 -18.12
N SER A 689 34.78 45.59 -17.93
CA SER A 689 34.78 46.67 -18.92
C SER A 689 35.61 46.36 -20.17
N ALA A 690 36.63 45.51 -20.05
CA ALA A 690 37.51 45.14 -21.16
C ALA A 690 37.05 43.87 -21.93
N LEU A 691 35.81 43.41 -21.73
CA LEU A 691 35.28 42.24 -22.45
C LEU A 691 34.94 42.56 -23.91
N PRO A 692 35.34 41.71 -24.87
CA PRO A 692 34.86 41.79 -26.26
C PRO A 692 33.36 41.52 -26.36
N ASP A 693 32.70 42.10 -27.35
CA ASP A 693 31.29 41.80 -27.67
C ASP A 693 31.09 40.29 -27.83
N ASN A 694 30.06 39.74 -27.18
CA ASN A 694 29.67 38.32 -27.18
C ASN A 694 30.65 37.31 -26.55
N ASN A 695 31.65 37.74 -25.77
CA ASN A 695 32.60 36.84 -25.09
C ASN A 695 32.50 37.00 -23.56
N LYS A 696 32.50 35.89 -22.81
CA LYS A 696 32.41 35.95 -21.33
C LYS A 696 33.76 35.97 -20.63
N GLY A 697 34.86 35.74 -21.35
CA GLY A 697 36.21 35.67 -20.78
C GLY A 697 36.40 34.55 -19.76
N PHE A 698 35.48 33.59 -19.73
CA PHE A 698 35.34 32.54 -18.72
C PHE A 698 35.30 31.16 -19.39
N ALA A 699 35.97 30.19 -18.79
CA ALA A 699 35.94 28.80 -19.24
C ALA A 699 35.83 27.83 -18.07
N VAL A 700 35.20 26.70 -18.34
CA VAL A 700 35.11 25.56 -17.44
C VAL A 700 35.93 24.42 -18.03
N ILE A 701 36.82 23.89 -17.21
CA ILE A 701 37.69 22.77 -17.54
C ILE A 701 37.14 21.53 -16.84
N GLY A 702 36.73 20.54 -17.62
CA GLY A 702 36.33 19.24 -17.11
C GLY A 702 37.56 18.37 -16.89
N TYR A 703 37.70 17.82 -15.69
CA TYR A 703 38.68 16.82 -15.29
C TYR A 703 38.02 15.45 -15.16
N GLY A 704 38.80 14.43 -14.76
CA GLY A 704 38.30 13.11 -14.41
C GLY A 704 37.43 12.51 -15.52
N LYS A 705 36.25 12.01 -15.14
CA LYS A 705 35.33 11.34 -16.09
C LYS A 705 34.68 12.30 -17.08
N VAL A 706 34.38 13.53 -16.67
CA VAL A 706 33.83 14.57 -17.58
C VAL A 706 34.85 14.86 -18.68
N GLY A 707 36.10 15.10 -18.26
CA GLY A 707 37.18 15.42 -19.17
C GLY A 707 37.58 14.26 -20.07
N GLY A 708 37.46 13.02 -19.58
CA GLY A 708 37.68 11.79 -20.33
C GLY A 708 36.52 11.33 -21.23
N ILE A 709 35.34 11.95 -21.18
CA ILE A 709 34.12 11.47 -21.89
C ILE A 709 33.71 10.07 -21.40
N GLU A 710 33.65 9.91 -20.08
CA GLU A 710 33.46 8.64 -19.39
C GLU A 710 32.41 8.73 -18.28
N LEU A 711 31.43 9.64 -18.43
CA LEU A 711 30.37 9.77 -17.44
C LEU A 711 29.50 8.50 -17.37
N SER A 712 29.04 8.22 -16.16
CA SER A 712 28.00 7.24 -15.82
C SER A 712 26.83 7.95 -15.15
N TYR A 713 25.68 7.28 -15.02
CA TYR A 713 24.42 7.87 -14.51
C TYR A 713 24.54 8.58 -13.16
N SER A 714 25.46 8.12 -12.29
CA SER A 714 25.71 8.63 -10.93
C SER A 714 27.03 9.40 -10.78
N SER A 715 27.66 9.81 -11.89
CA SER A 715 28.96 10.49 -11.82
C SER A 715 28.85 11.95 -11.36
N ASP A 716 29.77 12.35 -10.49
CA ASP A 716 30.05 13.74 -10.15
C ASP A 716 30.74 14.46 -11.32
N LEU A 717 30.72 15.80 -11.30
CA LEU A 717 31.40 16.62 -12.29
C LEU A 717 32.67 17.24 -11.69
N ASP A 718 33.83 16.73 -12.10
CA ASP A 718 35.13 17.28 -11.73
C ASP A 718 35.43 18.55 -12.56
N LEU A 719 35.27 19.74 -11.98
CA LEU A 719 35.36 21.01 -12.72
C LEU A 719 36.41 21.96 -12.13
N VAL A 720 37.07 22.72 -13.01
CA VAL A 720 37.95 23.85 -12.65
C VAL A 720 37.52 25.07 -13.46
N PHE A 721 37.37 26.21 -12.79
CA PHE A 721 36.95 27.46 -13.43
C PHE A 721 38.14 28.37 -13.68
N VAL A 722 38.24 28.87 -14.91
CA VAL A 722 39.31 29.80 -15.31
C VAL A 722 38.75 31.04 -16.01
N HIS A 723 39.44 32.17 -15.86
CA HIS A 723 39.13 33.39 -16.60
C HIS A 723 40.39 33.97 -17.25
N ASN A 724 40.21 34.78 -18.29
CA ASN A 724 41.32 35.39 -19.04
C ASN A 724 41.17 36.90 -19.12
N HIS A 725 41.13 37.52 -17.94
CA HIS A 725 40.98 38.96 -17.77
C HIS A 725 41.87 39.46 -16.64
N ASP A 726 42.25 40.74 -16.70
CA ASP A 726 42.92 41.40 -15.59
C ASP A 726 42.00 41.36 -14.37
N ILE A 727 42.51 40.83 -13.26
CA ILE A 727 41.75 40.66 -12.03
C ILE A 727 41.28 41.99 -11.44
N ASN A 728 41.98 43.09 -11.77
CA ASN A 728 41.73 44.44 -11.30
C ASN A 728 40.83 45.27 -12.24
N ASP A 729 40.46 44.74 -13.42
CA ASP A 729 39.47 45.40 -14.29
C ASP A 729 38.13 45.56 -13.53
N MET A 730 37.41 46.64 -13.78
CA MET A 730 36.18 46.96 -13.06
C MET A 730 34.96 46.66 -13.91
N THR A 731 33.88 46.20 -13.28
CA THR A 731 32.60 45.98 -13.98
C THR A 731 31.88 47.29 -14.28
N ASN A 732 31.08 47.32 -15.35
CA ASN A 732 30.41 48.52 -15.87
C ASN A 732 28.97 48.76 -15.36
N GLY A 733 28.52 48.02 -14.34
CA GLY A 733 27.16 48.13 -13.82
C GLY A 733 27.00 49.12 -12.67
N VAL A 734 25.76 49.21 -12.15
CA VAL A 734 25.38 50.15 -11.07
C VAL A 734 26.24 49.96 -9.82
N LYS A 735 26.59 48.71 -9.49
CA LYS A 735 27.53 48.37 -8.43
C LYS A 735 28.81 47.79 -9.03
N GLN A 736 29.85 48.60 -9.12
CA GLN A 736 31.13 48.17 -9.67
C GLN A 736 31.88 47.25 -8.70
N VAL A 737 32.45 46.18 -9.23
CA VAL A 737 33.35 45.25 -8.53
C VAL A 737 34.53 44.91 -9.42
N ALA A 738 35.63 44.45 -8.82
CA ALA A 738 36.76 43.94 -9.58
C ALA A 738 36.39 42.65 -10.34
N ALA A 739 36.97 42.42 -11.51
CA ALA A 739 36.67 41.30 -12.40
C ALA A 739 36.90 39.95 -11.70
N GLY A 740 37.97 39.82 -10.89
CA GLY A 740 38.17 38.62 -10.07
C GLY A 740 37.01 38.35 -9.12
N GLN A 741 36.46 39.40 -8.50
CA GLN A 741 35.29 39.28 -7.63
C GLN A 741 34.02 38.95 -8.43
N PHE A 742 33.87 39.51 -9.64
CA PHE A 742 32.76 39.20 -10.53
C PHE A 742 32.75 37.71 -10.93
N TYR A 743 33.86 37.17 -11.43
CA TYR A 743 33.95 35.76 -11.81
C TYR A 743 33.77 34.82 -10.60
N ALA A 744 34.31 35.19 -9.43
CA ALA A 744 34.06 34.45 -8.20
C ALA A 744 32.56 34.39 -7.84
N LYS A 745 31.82 35.50 -8.04
CA LYS A 745 30.36 35.54 -7.85
C LYS A 745 29.60 34.70 -8.87
N VAL A 746 30.02 34.72 -10.15
CA VAL A 746 29.45 33.83 -11.18
C VAL A 746 29.62 32.37 -10.77
N ALA A 747 30.84 31.97 -10.37
CA ALA A 747 31.11 30.61 -9.92
C ALA A 747 30.31 30.23 -8.67
N GLN A 748 30.19 31.12 -7.68
CA GLN A 748 29.33 30.90 -6.51
C GLN A 748 27.86 30.71 -6.90
N ARG A 749 27.38 31.46 -7.89
CA ARG A 749 26.01 31.32 -8.39
C ARG A 749 25.80 30.01 -9.14
N MET A 750 26.77 29.58 -9.93
CA MET A 750 26.75 28.24 -10.54
C MET A 750 26.68 27.14 -9.47
N MET A 751 27.54 27.19 -8.45
CA MET A 751 27.53 26.23 -7.33
C MET A 751 26.14 26.17 -6.67
N HIS A 752 25.49 27.31 -6.48
CA HIS A 752 24.12 27.37 -5.95
C HIS A 752 23.11 26.68 -6.87
N ILE A 753 23.14 26.96 -8.19
CA ILE A 753 22.21 26.34 -9.15
C ILE A 753 22.39 24.82 -9.20
N PHE A 754 23.63 24.33 -9.15
CA PHE A 754 23.92 22.90 -9.16
C PHE A 754 23.49 22.17 -7.88
N ASN A 755 23.86 22.72 -6.71
CA ASN A 755 23.78 22.00 -5.43
C ASN A 755 22.46 22.20 -4.67
N THR A 756 21.70 23.26 -4.96
CA THR A 756 20.40 23.48 -4.30
C THR A 756 19.47 22.30 -4.54
N ARG A 757 18.76 21.85 -3.52
CA ARG A 757 17.80 20.75 -3.64
C ARG A 757 16.40 21.29 -3.92
N THR A 758 15.81 20.90 -5.04
CA THR A 758 14.40 21.19 -5.39
C THR A 758 13.56 19.91 -5.29
N ALA A 759 12.29 19.97 -5.73
CA ALA A 759 11.40 18.81 -5.80
C ALA A 759 12.00 17.67 -6.65
N SER A 760 12.72 18.02 -7.72
CA SER A 760 13.45 17.07 -8.58
C SER A 760 14.91 16.80 -8.16
N GLY A 761 15.27 17.11 -6.91
CA GLY A 761 16.58 16.81 -6.33
C GLY A 761 17.65 17.85 -6.62
N ILE A 762 18.90 17.41 -6.79
CA ILE A 762 20.03 18.28 -7.19
C ILE A 762 20.34 18.08 -8.67
N LEU A 763 21.01 19.04 -9.29
CA LEU A 763 21.35 18.95 -10.71
C LEU A 763 22.56 18.03 -10.93
N TYR A 764 23.72 18.36 -10.35
CA TYR A 764 24.90 17.49 -10.29
C TYR A 764 25.68 17.82 -9.03
N GLU A 765 26.35 16.82 -8.45
CA GLU A 765 27.41 17.07 -7.48
C GLU A 765 28.65 17.59 -8.22
N LEU A 766 29.26 18.65 -7.70
CA LEU A 766 30.45 19.27 -8.27
C LEU A 766 31.67 18.96 -7.41
N ASP A 767 32.71 18.39 -8.01
CA ASP A 767 34.02 18.23 -7.38
C ASP A 767 35.00 19.29 -7.90
N MET A 768 35.33 20.24 -7.04
CA MET A 768 36.22 21.36 -7.36
C MET A 768 37.65 21.15 -6.82
N ARG A 769 38.00 19.96 -6.32
CA ARG A 769 39.25 19.71 -5.58
C ARG A 769 40.51 19.70 -6.45
N LEU A 770 40.37 19.52 -7.75
CA LEU A 770 41.49 19.47 -8.71
C LEU A 770 41.95 20.85 -9.20
N ARG A 771 41.39 21.94 -8.67
CA ARG A 771 41.86 23.31 -8.95
C ARG A 771 43.22 23.57 -8.28
N PRO A 772 44.02 24.54 -8.77
CA PRO A 772 45.27 24.94 -8.13
C PRO A 772 45.15 25.15 -6.63
N SER A 773 46.07 24.55 -5.86
CA SER A 773 46.08 24.55 -4.38
C SER A 773 44.86 23.87 -3.70
N GLY A 774 44.07 23.11 -4.47
CA GLY A 774 42.94 22.32 -3.97
C GLY A 774 41.91 23.14 -3.19
N ASN A 775 41.47 22.62 -2.04
CA ASN A 775 40.45 23.29 -1.20
C ASN A 775 40.88 24.65 -0.65
N SER A 776 42.19 24.89 -0.52
CA SER A 776 42.74 26.16 -0.04
C SER A 776 42.89 27.20 -1.16
N GLY A 777 42.74 26.79 -2.43
CA GLY A 777 42.82 27.68 -3.59
C GLY A 777 41.52 28.44 -3.87
N VAL A 778 41.66 29.56 -4.59
CA VAL A 778 40.52 30.36 -5.05
C VAL A 778 39.61 29.55 -5.99
N LEU A 779 38.32 29.87 -6.00
CA LEU A 779 37.31 29.11 -6.77
C LEU A 779 37.46 29.29 -8.29
N VAL A 780 37.92 30.47 -8.72
CA VAL A 780 38.21 30.80 -10.12
C VAL A 780 39.62 31.35 -10.20
N VAL A 781 40.43 30.81 -11.11
CA VAL A 781 41.84 31.19 -11.28
C VAL A 781 42.04 31.89 -12.62
N SER A 782 42.93 32.89 -12.68
CA SER A 782 43.29 33.47 -13.97
C SER A 782 44.08 32.46 -14.81
N LEU A 783 43.89 32.44 -16.12
CA LEU A 783 44.60 31.50 -17.00
C LEU A 783 46.14 31.63 -16.91
N PRO A 784 46.73 32.83 -16.80
CA PRO A 784 48.15 32.98 -16.51
C PRO A 784 48.58 32.36 -15.17
N THR A 785 47.82 32.58 -14.09
CA THR A 785 48.09 31.99 -12.77
C THR A 785 47.99 30.47 -12.81
N PHE A 786 47.00 29.93 -13.53
CA PHE A 786 46.87 28.49 -13.76
C PHE A 786 48.09 27.93 -14.48
N ALA A 787 48.57 28.60 -15.53
CA ALA A 787 49.76 28.19 -16.28
C ALA A 787 51.01 28.18 -15.40
N GLN A 788 51.22 29.25 -14.61
CA GLN A 788 52.35 29.36 -13.70
C GLN A 788 52.34 28.23 -12.66
N TYR A 789 51.20 28.02 -11.99
CA TYR A 789 51.04 26.94 -11.02
C TYR A 789 51.36 25.56 -11.61
N GLN A 790 50.85 25.27 -12.82
CA GLN A 790 51.09 23.99 -13.49
C GLN A 790 52.55 23.77 -13.90
N HIS A 791 53.31 24.84 -14.15
CA HIS A 791 54.73 24.74 -14.52
C HIS A 791 55.65 24.62 -13.31
N ASP A 792 55.36 25.39 -12.25
CA ASP A 792 56.29 25.68 -11.17
C ASP A 792 55.99 24.89 -9.88
N GLU A 793 54.71 24.62 -9.57
CA GLU A 793 54.28 24.08 -8.28
C GLU A 793 53.60 22.71 -8.36
N ALA A 794 52.95 22.39 -9.48
CA ALA A 794 52.11 21.21 -9.59
C ALA A 794 52.89 19.88 -9.52
N TRP A 795 52.34 18.92 -8.78
CA TRP A 795 52.90 17.59 -8.60
C TRP A 795 52.69 16.69 -9.84
N THR A 796 53.48 15.62 -9.95
CA THR A 796 53.33 14.61 -11.04
C THR A 796 51.90 14.07 -11.17
N TRP A 797 51.20 13.84 -10.05
CA TRP A 797 49.82 13.35 -10.06
C TRP A 797 48.82 14.40 -10.56
N GLU A 798 49.09 15.70 -10.38
CA GLU A 798 48.28 16.77 -10.95
C GLU A 798 48.46 16.85 -12.47
N HIS A 799 49.68 16.61 -12.95
CA HIS A 799 49.94 16.45 -14.39
C HIS A 799 49.25 15.19 -14.95
N GLN A 800 49.19 14.09 -14.20
CA GLN A 800 48.40 12.92 -14.58
C GLN A 800 46.91 13.27 -14.72
N ALA A 801 46.34 14.00 -13.76
CA ALA A 801 44.95 14.47 -13.83
C ALA A 801 44.74 15.43 -15.02
N LEU A 802 45.73 16.29 -15.32
CA LEU A 802 45.70 17.22 -16.45
C LEU A 802 45.68 16.51 -17.82
N VAL A 803 46.20 15.28 -17.93
CA VAL A 803 46.06 14.46 -19.16
C VAL A 803 44.57 14.31 -19.52
N ARG A 804 43.70 14.19 -18.52
CA ARG A 804 42.25 14.03 -18.73
C ARG A 804 41.50 15.35 -18.78
N ALA A 805 42.17 16.48 -18.61
CA ALA A 805 41.51 17.78 -18.61
C ALA A 805 41.20 18.27 -20.03
N ARG A 806 40.00 18.83 -20.22
CA ARG A 806 39.62 19.56 -21.45
C ARG A 806 38.65 20.68 -21.15
N VAL A 807 38.54 21.63 -22.06
CA VAL A 807 37.52 22.67 -22.01
C VAL A 807 36.16 22.05 -22.29
N VAL A 808 35.20 22.23 -21.38
CA VAL A 808 33.80 21.80 -21.55
C VAL A 808 32.87 22.98 -21.84
N TYR A 809 33.30 24.19 -21.47
CA TYR A 809 32.66 25.44 -21.83
C TYR A 809 33.70 26.53 -21.96
N GLY A 810 33.55 27.41 -22.94
CA GLY A 810 34.36 28.62 -23.09
C GLY A 810 34.51 29.01 -24.55
N ASP A 811 34.78 30.29 -24.78
CA ASP A 811 35.01 30.83 -26.11
C ASP A 811 36.29 30.27 -26.76
N GLU A 812 36.35 30.26 -28.08
CA GLU A 812 37.44 29.65 -28.85
C GLU A 812 38.83 30.18 -28.44
N LYS A 813 38.93 31.48 -28.13
CA LYS A 813 40.20 32.12 -27.72
C LYS A 813 40.73 31.56 -26.40
N ILE A 814 39.92 31.51 -25.35
CA ILE A 814 40.34 31.00 -24.03
C ILE A 814 40.56 29.49 -24.10
N ALA A 815 39.75 28.77 -24.88
CA ALA A 815 39.93 27.34 -25.09
C ALA A 815 41.25 27.00 -25.78
N SER A 816 41.60 27.74 -26.85
CA SER A 816 42.87 27.60 -27.55
C SER A 816 44.07 27.88 -26.65
N GLN A 817 43.97 28.92 -25.81
CA GLN A 817 45.04 29.26 -24.86
C GLN A 817 45.22 28.20 -23.77
N PHE A 818 44.13 27.69 -23.18
CA PHE A 818 44.19 26.58 -22.24
C PHE A 818 44.83 25.34 -22.89
N ASN A 819 44.42 24.99 -24.11
CA ASN A 819 44.97 23.82 -24.81
C ASN A 819 46.48 23.97 -25.07
N LYS A 820 46.96 25.18 -25.39
CA LYS A 820 48.39 25.47 -25.52
C LYS A 820 49.13 25.29 -24.20
N ILE A 821 48.57 25.81 -23.09
CA ILE A 821 49.14 25.65 -21.75
C ILE A 821 49.21 24.17 -21.38
N ARG A 822 48.09 23.45 -21.49
CA ARG A 822 48.01 22.01 -21.22
C ARG A 822 49.04 21.23 -22.04
N CYS A 823 49.11 21.45 -23.35
CA CYS A 823 50.11 20.77 -24.19
C CYS A 823 51.54 21.10 -23.76
N SER A 824 51.84 22.35 -23.40
CA SER A 824 53.18 22.74 -22.93
C SER A 824 53.58 22.04 -21.62
N VAL A 825 52.64 21.88 -20.68
CA VAL A 825 52.87 21.20 -19.39
C VAL A 825 53.03 19.70 -19.60
N LEU A 826 52.16 19.08 -20.41
CA LEU A 826 52.24 17.65 -20.70
C LEU A 826 53.50 17.30 -21.50
N ALA A 827 53.95 18.18 -22.40
CA ALA A 827 55.17 18.01 -23.20
C ALA A 827 56.48 18.42 -22.48
N LYS A 828 56.44 18.75 -21.18
CA LYS A 828 57.64 19.02 -20.38
C LYS A 828 58.58 17.80 -20.43
N LYS A 829 59.88 18.04 -20.64
CA LYS A 829 60.90 16.97 -20.58
C LYS A 829 61.02 16.50 -19.13
N ARG A 830 60.88 15.19 -18.91
CA ARG A 830 60.93 14.55 -17.59
C ARG A 830 62.03 13.49 -17.55
N GLU A 831 62.58 13.26 -16.36
CA GLU A 831 63.44 12.10 -16.10
C GLU A 831 62.53 10.86 -15.95
N LEU A 832 62.77 9.85 -16.78
CA LEU A 832 61.82 8.75 -16.98
C LEU A 832 61.75 7.80 -15.78
N ALA A 833 62.87 7.58 -15.07
CA ALA A 833 62.89 6.70 -13.90
C ALA A 833 62.07 7.30 -12.74
N THR A 834 62.24 8.60 -12.49
CA THR A 834 61.50 9.36 -11.47
C THR A 834 60.01 9.40 -11.80
N LEU A 835 59.64 9.76 -13.04
CA LEU A 835 58.24 9.77 -13.47
C LEU A 835 57.59 8.39 -13.31
N LYS A 836 58.29 7.32 -13.73
CA LYS A 836 57.82 5.95 -13.60
C LYS A 836 57.58 5.59 -12.12
N GLN A 837 58.53 5.92 -11.25
CA GLN A 837 58.41 5.63 -9.82
C GLN A 837 57.27 6.43 -9.16
N ASP A 838 57.11 7.71 -9.50
CA ASP A 838 56.02 8.55 -9.00
C ASP A 838 54.64 7.97 -9.34
N VAL A 839 54.45 7.55 -10.60
CA VAL A 839 53.19 6.96 -11.08
C VAL A 839 52.91 5.63 -10.38
N ILE A 840 53.92 4.76 -10.23
CA ILE A 840 53.79 3.48 -9.50
C ILE A 840 53.40 3.74 -8.04
N ASN A 841 54.16 4.59 -7.33
CA ASN A 841 53.92 4.91 -5.92
C ASN A 841 52.50 5.45 -5.72
N MET A 842 52.05 6.35 -6.59
CA MET A 842 50.70 6.90 -6.52
C MET A 842 49.65 5.82 -6.78
N ARG A 843 49.87 4.97 -7.78
CA ARG A 843 48.93 3.89 -8.13
C ARG A 843 48.77 2.87 -7.01
N GLU A 844 49.88 2.44 -6.41
CA GLU A 844 49.90 1.51 -5.28
C GLU A 844 49.22 2.13 -4.06
N LYS A 845 49.50 3.41 -3.76
CA LYS A 845 48.82 4.13 -2.69
C LYS A 845 47.30 4.15 -2.91
N MET A 846 46.83 4.45 -4.12
CA MET A 846 45.39 4.41 -4.43
C MET A 846 44.81 3.00 -4.29
N ARG A 847 45.52 1.98 -4.79
CA ARG A 847 45.08 0.57 -4.72
C ARG A 847 44.87 0.15 -3.27
N ASN A 848 45.82 0.44 -2.39
CA ASN A 848 45.77 0.05 -0.98
C ASN A 848 44.59 0.65 -0.21
N HIS A 849 43.99 1.75 -0.69
CA HIS A 849 42.86 2.41 -0.05
C HIS A 849 41.51 2.14 -0.72
N LEU A 850 41.50 1.84 -2.03
CA LEU A 850 40.27 1.81 -2.84
C LEU A 850 39.95 0.42 -3.41
N ASP A 851 40.93 -0.49 -3.50
CA ASP A 851 40.72 -1.83 -4.04
C ASP A 851 39.91 -2.69 -3.06
N LYS A 852 38.75 -3.14 -3.53
CA LYS A 852 37.80 -3.98 -2.76
C LYS A 852 37.80 -5.44 -3.24
N SER A 853 38.84 -5.86 -3.96
CA SER A 853 39.01 -7.23 -4.45
C SER A 853 39.27 -8.21 -3.30
N ASP A 854 38.87 -9.47 -3.50
CA ASP A 854 39.17 -10.61 -2.63
C ASP A 854 39.64 -11.84 -3.44
N ASP A 855 39.72 -13.01 -2.81
CA ASP A 855 40.20 -14.23 -3.46
C ASP A 855 39.26 -14.77 -4.54
N THR A 856 37.98 -14.36 -4.53
CA THR A 856 36.92 -14.87 -5.39
C THR A 856 36.46 -13.85 -6.44
N VAL A 857 36.47 -12.56 -6.11
CA VAL A 857 36.00 -11.46 -6.98
C VAL A 857 36.99 -10.30 -7.03
N VAL A 858 37.05 -9.62 -8.17
CA VAL A 858 37.98 -8.51 -8.43
C VAL A 858 37.22 -7.24 -8.76
N ASP A 859 37.57 -6.12 -8.12
CA ASP A 859 37.05 -4.79 -8.43
C ASP A 859 37.50 -4.36 -9.83
N ILE A 860 36.55 -4.12 -10.73
CA ILE A 860 36.86 -3.84 -12.14
C ILE A 860 37.57 -2.50 -12.35
N LYS A 861 37.44 -1.57 -11.39
CA LYS A 861 38.10 -0.25 -11.45
C LYS A 861 39.47 -0.33 -10.82
N GLN A 862 39.54 -0.84 -9.59
CA GLN A 862 40.71 -0.72 -8.72
C GLN A 862 41.62 -1.96 -8.73
N GLY A 863 41.12 -3.11 -9.19
CA GLY A 863 41.86 -4.37 -9.29
C GLY A 863 43.04 -4.31 -10.27
N LYS A 864 43.94 -5.30 -10.19
CA LYS A 864 45.16 -5.35 -11.03
C LYS A 864 44.79 -5.69 -12.48
N GLY A 865 45.04 -4.77 -13.41
CA GLY A 865 44.55 -4.85 -14.79
C GLY A 865 43.19 -4.19 -15.01
N GLY A 866 42.61 -3.54 -13.98
CA GLY A 866 41.33 -2.83 -14.06
C GLY A 866 41.41 -1.49 -14.77
N LEU A 867 40.27 -0.77 -14.82
CA LEU A 867 40.14 0.51 -15.53
C LEU A 867 41.17 1.56 -15.11
N VAL A 868 41.45 1.67 -13.81
CA VAL A 868 42.40 2.67 -13.29
C VAL A 868 43.84 2.33 -13.71
N ASP A 869 44.18 1.06 -13.90
CA ASP A 869 45.51 0.68 -14.39
C ASP A 869 45.70 1.08 -15.86
N ILE A 870 44.66 0.89 -16.68
CA ILE A 870 44.63 1.32 -18.08
C ILE A 870 44.76 2.85 -18.17
N GLU A 871 44.04 3.57 -17.32
CA GLU A 871 44.13 5.04 -17.23
C GLU A 871 45.52 5.52 -16.82
N PHE A 872 46.11 4.93 -15.77
CA PHE A 872 47.45 5.28 -15.30
C PHE A 872 48.52 5.00 -16.36
N LEU A 873 48.38 3.91 -17.13
CA LEU A 873 49.26 3.63 -18.25
C LEU A 873 49.14 4.70 -19.33
N ALA A 874 47.92 5.09 -19.72
CA ALA A 874 47.70 6.15 -20.71
C ALA A 874 48.34 7.47 -20.27
N GLN A 875 48.11 7.87 -19.01
CA GLN A 875 48.67 9.08 -18.42
C GLN A 875 50.20 9.05 -18.39
N TYR A 876 50.79 7.95 -17.93
CA TYR A 876 52.24 7.76 -17.93
C TYR A 876 52.85 7.88 -19.33
N LEU A 877 52.25 7.24 -20.33
CA LEU A 877 52.73 7.26 -21.71
C LEU A 877 52.65 8.67 -22.32
N VAL A 878 51.59 9.43 -22.02
CA VAL A 878 51.48 10.84 -22.42
C VAL A 878 52.57 11.69 -21.75
N LEU A 879 52.78 11.56 -20.44
CA LEU A 879 53.77 12.36 -19.70
C LEU A 879 55.23 12.01 -20.06
N SER A 880 55.50 10.76 -20.43
CA SER A 880 56.84 10.29 -20.81
C SER A 880 57.22 10.65 -22.24
N HIS A 881 56.27 10.58 -23.18
CA HIS A 881 56.54 10.77 -24.62
C HIS A 881 56.03 12.11 -25.17
N GLY A 882 55.30 12.91 -24.39
CA GLY A 882 54.70 14.16 -24.86
C GLY A 882 55.72 15.19 -25.35
N SER A 883 56.93 15.18 -24.78
CA SER A 883 58.05 16.03 -25.23
C SER A 883 58.57 15.68 -26.61
N GLN A 884 58.46 14.41 -27.03
CA GLN A 884 58.90 13.90 -28.33
C GLN A 884 57.79 13.98 -29.37
N PHE A 885 56.56 13.69 -28.95
CA PHE A 885 55.38 13.64 -29.81
C PHE A 885 54.24 14.49 -29.23
N PRO A 886 54.26 15.82 -29.39
CA PRO A 886 53.25 16.70 -28.78
C PRO A 886 51.79 16.38 -29.18
N GLU A 887 51.57 15.74 -30.32
CA GLU A 887 50.24 15.32 -30.78
C GLU A 887 49.55 14.31 -29.83
N ILE A 888 50.31 13.54 -29.04
CA ILE A 888 49.70 12.60 -28.07
C ILE A 888 49.04 13.34 -26.90
N CYS A 889 49.39 14.62 -26.69
CA CYS A 889 48.79 15.47 -25.68
C CYS A 889 47.47 16.10 -26.14
N TYR A 890 47.04 15.92 -27.39
CA TYR A 890 45.87 16.64 -27.92
C TYR A 890 44.54 16.17 -27.31
N PHE A 891 44.31 14.85 -27.25
CA PHE A 891 43.08 14.27 -26.70
C PHE A 891 43.19 14.01 -25.19
N SER A 892 42.06 13.80 -24.53
CA SER A 892 41.96 13.59 -23.07
C SER A 892 41.30 12.26 -22.66
N ASP A 893 40.67 11.55 -23.59
CA ASP A 893 40.07 10.23 -23.39
C ASP A 893 41.05 9.12 -23.79
N ASN A 894 40.95 7.99 -23.07
CA ASN A 894 41.88 6.86 -23.22
C ASN A 894 41.91 6.30 -24.65
N LEU A 895 40.77 6.19 -25.31
CA LEU A 895 40.68 5.57 -26.65
C LEU A 895 41.43 6.38 -27.71
N ARG A 896 41.23 7.71 -27.77
CA ARG A 896 41.96 8.57 -28.70
C ARG A 896 43.42 8.75 -28.28
N ILE A 897 43.75 8.71 -26.99
CA ILE A 897 45.13 8.67 -26.50
C ILE A 897 45.86 7.41 -27.01
N PHE A 898 45.29 6.21 -26.84
CA PHE A 898 45.93 4.98 -27.33
C PHE A 898 46.08 4.97 -28.86
N LYS A 899 45.11 5.53 -29.59
CA LYS A 899 45.22 5.70 -31.05
C LYS A 899 46.38 6.62 -31.43
N ALA A 900 46.57 7.73 -30.71
CA ALA A 900 47.69 8.64 -30.93
C ALA A 900 49.04 7.98 -30.58
N LEU A 901 49.13 7.27 -29.45
CA LEU A 901 50.33 6.54 -29.04
C LEU A 901 50.74 5.46 -30.06
N SER A 902 49.76 4.76 -30.65
CA SER A 902 50.01 3.76 -31.69
C SER A 902 50.48 4.39 -33.01
N LYS A 903 49.92 5.55 -33.40
CA LYS A 903 50.38 6.31 -34.59
C LYS A 903 51.87 6.61 -34.53
N TYR A 904 52.39 6.91 -33.33
CA TYR A 904 53.81 7.21 -33.08
C TYR A 904 54.66 6.00 -32.69
N LYS A 905 54.10 4.78 -32.75
CA LYS A 905 54.77 3.53 -32.37
C LYS A 905 55.32 3.51 -30.94
N VAL A 906 54.71 4.30 -30.03
CA VAL A 906 55.00 4.20 -28.59
C VAL A 906 54.43 2.90 -28.03
N ILE A 907 53.29 2.48 -28.56
CA ILE A 907 52.70 1.15 -28.35
C ILE A 907 52.46 0.48 -29.71
N GLU A 908 52.53 -0.84 -29.75
CA GLU A 908 52.20 -1.60 -30.96
C GLU A 908 50.70 -1.55 -31.26
N LYS A 909 50.33 -1.75 -32.54
CA LYS A 909 48.92 -1.76 -32.95
C LYS A 909 48.10 -2.83 -32.22
N VAL A 910 48.69 -4.00 -31.98
CA VAL A 910 48.06 -5.10 -31.22
C VAL A 910 47.81 -4.69 -29.77
N GLN A 911 48.75 -3.99 -29.14
CA GLN A 911 48.60 -3.47 -27.78
C GLN A 911 47.50 -2.41 -27.70
N GLN A 912 47.43 -1.51 -28.68
CA GLN A 912 46.38 -0.50 -28.79
C GLN A 912 44.98 -1.13 -28.88
N GLN A 913 44.82 -2.16 -29.72
CA GLN A 913 43.55 -2.88 -29.86
C GLN A 913 43.17 -3.57 -28.54
N ALA A 914 44.09 -4.32 -27.93
CA ALA A 914 43.85 -5.00 -26.65
C ALA A 914 43.43 -4.01 -25.54
N LEU A 915 44.15 -2.89 -25.39
CA LEU A 915 43.81 -1.85 -24.41
C LEU A 915 42.43 -1.24 -24.65
N ALA A 916 42.09 -0.93 -25.91
CA ALA A 916 40.80 -0.36 -26.27
C ALA A 916 39.63 -1.34 -26.02
N GLU A 917 39.79 -2.60 -26.44
CA GLU A 917 38.78 -3.64 -26.27
C GLU A 917 38.52 -3.94 -24.79
N CYS A 918 39.58 -4.17 -24.02
CA CYS A 918 39.45 -4.45 -22.58
C CYS A 918 38.87 -3.24 -21.83
N TYR A 919 39.30 -2.02 -22.16
CA TYR A 919 38.75 -0.80 -21.58
C TYR A 919 37.24 -0.68 -21.84
N CYS A 920 36.79 -0.89 -23.09
CA CYS A 920 35.38 -0.88 -23.43
C CYS A 920 34.62 -1.99 -22.68
N GLN A 921 35.10 -3.23 -22.68
CA GLN A 921 34.44 -4.34 -22.00
C GLN A 921 34.29 -4.14 -20.49
N LEU A 922 35.33 -3.65 -19.80
CA LEU A 922 35.25 -3.34 -18.37
C LEU A 922 34.29 -2.18 -18.08
N ARG A 923 34.29 -1.15 -18.94
CA ARG A 923 33.37 -0.01 -18.80
C ARG A 923 31.92 -0.42 -19.05
N ASP A 924 31.69 -1.24 -20.06
CA ASP A 924 30.39 -1.78 -20.41
C ASP A 924 29.82 -2.64 -19.27
N PHE A 925 30.67 -3.46 -18.66
CA PHE A 925 30.31 -4.19 -17.44
C PHE A 925 29.92 -3.23 -16.32
N GLY A 926 30.71 -2.17 -16.09
CA GLY A 926 30.42 -1.16 -15.06
C GLY A 926 29.10 -0.40 -15.27
N HIS A 927 28.69 -0.16 -16.51
CA HIS A 927 27.37 0.44 -16.80
C HIS A 927 26.24 -0.54 -16.50
N LYS A 928 26.37 -1.81 -16.92
CA LYS A 928 25.38 -2.86 -16.66
C LYS A 928 25.18 -3.12 -15.17
N THR A 929 26.26 -3.24 -14.40
CA THR A 929 26.16 -3.39 -12.94
C THR A 929 25.54 -2.17 -12.28
N SER A 930 25.85 -0.96 -12.75
CA SER A 930 25.22 0.27 -12.25
C SER A 930 23.71 0.30 -12.47
N LEU A 931 23.22 -0.20 -13.62
CA LEU A 931 21.79 -0.33 -13.91
C LEU A 931 21.10 -1.38 -13.02
N GLN A 932 21.83 -2.38 -12.51
CA GLN A 932 21.31 -3.35 -11.54
C GLN A 932 21.57 -2.96 -10.07
N GLN A 933 22.35 -1.89 -9.84
CA GLN A 933 22.93 -1.52 -8.54
C GLN A 933 23.75 -2.63 -7.87
N GLU A 934 24.41 -3.44 -8.70
CA GLU A 934 25.33 -4.46 -8.22
C GLU A 934 26.72 -3.88 -7.98
N GLU A 935 27.52 -4.57 -7.17
CA GLU A 935 28.91 -4.18 -6.96
C GLU A 935 29.70 -4.27 -8.27
N ASN A 936 30.64 -3.33 -8.47
CA ASN A 936 31.54 -3.29 -9.62
C ASN A 936 32.65 -4.37 -9.50
N LYS A 937 32.26 -5.64 -9.35
CA LYS A 937 33.15 -6.77 -9.13
C LYS A 937 32.86 -7.89 -10.11
N LEU A 938 33.92 -8.49 -10.66
CA LEU A 938 33.85 -9.66 -11.54
C LEU A 938 34.44 -10.90 -10.86
N PRO A 939 33.90 -12.11 -11.10
CA PRO A 939 34.56 -13.34 -10.69
C PRO A 939 36.00 -13.38 -11.20
N LYS A 940 36.94 -13.69 -10.30
CA LYS A 940 38.38 -13.59 -10.56
C LYS A 940 38.81 -14.30 -11.83
N GLN A 941 38.32 -15.51 -12.08
CA GLN A 941 38.61 -16.27 -13.29
C GLN A 941 38.20 -15.53 -14.59
N LYS A 942 37.03 -14.89 -14.61
CA LYS A 942 36.57 -14.12 -15.76
C LYS A 942 37.39 -12.84 -15.94
N PHE A 943 37.70 -12.17 -14.83
CA PHE A 943 38.49 -10.95 -14.83
C PHE A 943 39.93 -11.20 -15.30
N ASP A 944 40.57 -12.24 -14.79
CA ASP A 944 41.95 -12.61 -15.17
C ASP A 944 42.02 -12.97 -16.66
N ALA A 945 41.06 -13.75 -17.17
CA ALA A 945 40.99 -14.09 -18.60
C ALA A 945 40.85 -12.83 -19.49
N LEU A 946 40.07 -11.85 -19.04
CA LEU A 946 39.83 -10.58 -19.72
C LEU A 946 41.06 -9.65 -19.69
N THR A 947 41.78 -9.62 -18.56
CA THR A 947 42.81 -8.61 -18.29
C THR A 947 44.24 -9.11 -18.44
N GLN A 948 44.46 -10.42 -18.65
CA GLN A 948 45.80 -10.99 -18.83
C GLN A 948 46.65 -10.27 -19.90
N PRO A 949 46.13 -9.92 -21.10
CA PRO A 949 46.91 -9.16 -22.08
C PRO A 949 47.31 -7.77 -21.55
N ILE A 950 46.41 -7.13 -20.80
CA ILE A 950 46.62 -5.79 -20.24
C ILE A 950 47.68 -5.81 -19.15
N ILE A 951 47.65 -6.82 -18.27
CA ILE A 951 48.67 -7.02 -17.24
C ILE A 951 50.05 -7.19 -17.88
N THR A 952 50.16 -7.96 -18.96
CA THR A 952 51.42 -8.11 -19.71
C THR A 952 51.90 -6.78 -20.27
N ILE A 953 51.01 -5.99 -20.91
CA ILE A 953 51.35 -4.67 -21.45
C ILE A 953 51.82 -3.73 -20.35
N ILE A 954 51.07 -3.62 -19.24
CA ILE A 954 51.44 -2.79 -18.09
C ILE A 954 52.82 -3.19 -17.55
N ASN A 955 53.06 -4.49 -17.38
CA ASN A 955 54.35 -4.99 -16.87
C ASN A 955 55.51 -4.63 -17.80
N GLN A 956 55.31 -4.58 -19.13
CA GLN A 956 56.35 -4.17 -20.08
C GLN A 956 56.82 -2.73 -19.83
N PHE A 957 55.91 -1.82 -19.45
CA PHE A 957 56.27 -0.43 -19.19
C PHE A 957 56.71 -0.19 -17.73
N PHE A 958 56.13 -0.91 -16.77
CA PHE A 958 56.34 -0.64 -15.35
C PHE A 958 57.33 -1.58 -14.62
N ARG A 959 57.68 -2.77 -15.14
CA ARG A 959 58.75 -3.60 -14.55
C ARG A 959 60.13 -3.20 -15.07
N GLU A 960 61.18 -3.39 -14.27
CA GLU A 960 62.56 -3.37 -14.75
C GLU A 960 62.91 -4.72 -15.39
N PRO A 961 63.80 -4.77 -16.41
CA PRO A 961 64.32 -6.05 -16.88
C PRO A 961 65.02 -6.76 -15.71
N PRO A 962 64.92 -8.09 -15.59
CA PRO A 962 65.59 -8.83 -14.53
C PRO A 962 67.09 -8.51 -14.56
N SER A 963 67.63 -8.10 -13.42
CA SER A 963 69.05 -7.88 -13.18
C SER A 963 69.80 -9.21 -13.39
N GLY A 964 70.24 -9.47 -14.62
CA GLY A 964 70.94 -10.71 -14.97
C GLY A 964 71.07 -10.95 -16.47
N SER A 965 71.93 -10.17 -17.15
CA SER A 965 72.71 -10.62 -18.31
C SER A 965 73.80 -9.60 -18.65
N LYS A 966 74.85 -9.60 -17.82
CA LYS A 966 76.23 -9.44 -18.28
C LYS A 966 76.99 -10.68 -17.89
#